data_AF-A0A662GBA4-F1
#
_entry.id   AF-A0A662GBA4-F1
#
_cell.length_a   1.000
_cell.length_b   1.000
_cell.length_c   1.000
_cell.angle_alpha   90.00
_cell.angle_beta   90.00
_cell.angle_gamma   90.00
#
_symmetry.space_group_name_H-M   'P 1'
#
loop_
_entity.id
_entity.type
_entity.pdbx_description
1 polymer ?
#
loop_
_entity_poly.entity_id
_entity_poly.type
_entity_poly.pdbx_seq_one_letter_code
_entity_poly.pdbx_strand_id
1 'polypeptide(L)'
;MNVKRGVLLITIVAVVLVNSRTLADSASAQARIGELVALSLREYNYTNVLVRATRIAEFGSRAPGHEGYRRTLEYLVNEARRLNLTYLIQRFSIIAPVDLGSWIEVLEPTNIRLKAYCLWPNGGLGVYDGVLEGTAVYAGKGELDDFNGLDVNGSIVALDYDSGWNWVNALRFGAKAVIYLAESRASLDRFETYSKFDPLVPLPYPRLLLEPKESKLLRDLLRRGKVKLRVYCGMRLKDDVEAYNLLVEIPGVRDDEVVMFLAHFDAWSVAPGLANSTEEALSTAALIELMELLARNRPLRTAWILFTSGHWNGLVGPREFIRNFMLKSPEFVSGKRIVWYVIGVDLSADYPAVSLVYVGHFYAVGRPTFTIKYSWIQSRAVAYERIVWRYLNESGIPSENGLTDSLRLIGLIRPYDLTEGPGWSWSGTMAWPYVLDTEPFVVAGMAGFTIRTAFSYRVLEGSPLSDLSYVESRFNDRVVPQLASLTAIAVGLLNEPEVRVVRSLVLPTRLHPLLYWGFIDLEVRVLEYNVSRGWYDPVPGAVVRVGRFSDYPFTWILARADGRGVARVHGITPQGLNAWLVEAYKPVNNSWMYMPAYGMHSTGPAWVNALVPRVYATVNVKPLRVHALLDLYYPRLMRRCAVEDPRYGSLNVWASTPVTATPYHTETGMIPLYYGTMVYAQSEIGIIASTQLLNMTFTMSFGERWPLNVVQAEKPFYSAFDYAAGVYRLASSRYSVLSAREVRKLSADLMLRYAEEHLGRVREALGRGEYGRAYRNALAAWSYAARAYADETMPLYEESVKSALIFVPFIVISAYFFERLLVRAEGLRRVAAVAAIEMLAMGLFALTHPAFWVIPSTLLAAMSIGILILMAAVLWIFYREARDIVMEFAARLLGYHEVVGERMAATIMAVSLSTENMRKRPLRTVLTLTPVTVFAMALISLASISPYTAVLPSRVEGAEAPYYGIALKRGFNVLGDVLDYPTVEIVKAIVGDKGEVCPRVWYYPALVYPIGPMGMLLSVPSSHHVTGILGLTPEEARVVLRRGLVKGSTFLYED
;
A
#
# COMPACT_ATOMS: atom_id res chain seq x y z
N MET A 1 77.31 7.15 17.81
CA MET A 1 75.97 6.65 18.21
C MET A 1 75.11 7.65 19.00
N ASN A 2 75.68 8.68 19.65
CA ASN A 2 74.91 9.60 20.50
C ASN A 2 74.12 10.71 19.78
N VAL A 3 74.52 11.11 18.56
CA VAL A 3 73.83 12.19 17.81
C VAL A 3 72.48 11.72 17.22
N LYS A 4 72.35 10.44 16.83
CA LYS A 4 71.10 9.89 16.26
C LYS A 4 70.00 9.62 17.29
N ARG A 5 70.34 9.37 18.56
CA ARG A 5 69.36 9.22 19.66
C ARG A 5 68.79 10.56 20.13
N GLY A 6 69.60 11.62 20.13
CA GLY A 6 69.14 12.97 20.48
C GLY A 6 68.11 13.52 19.49
N VAL A 7 68.34 13.35 18.19
CA VAL A 7 67.40 13.81 17.14
C VAL A 7 66.08 13.04 17.20
N LEU A 8 66.11 11.71 17.41
CA LEU A 8 64.88 10.92 17.53
C LEU A 8 64.05 11.30 18.78
N LEU A 9 64.72 11.56 19.91
CA LEU A 9 64.06 11.99 21.14
C LEU A 9 63.44 13.40 21.00
N ILE A 10 64.14 14.32 20.33
CA ILE A 10 63.64 15.68 20.06
C ILE A 10 62.45 15.62 19.09
N THR A 11 62.47 14.77 18.05
CA THR A 11 61.33 14.61 17.14
C THR A 11 60.13 13.96 17.84
N ILE A 12 60.33 12.97 18.71
CA ILE A 12 59.24 12.37 19.50
C ILE A 12 58.68 13.38 20.51
N VAL A 13 59.53 14.14 21.21
CA VAL A 13 59.11 15.17 22.15
C VAL A 13 58.42 16.34 21.42
N ALA A 14 58.89 16.72 20.23
CA ALA A 14 58.23 17.73 19.40
C ALA A 14 56.88 17.24 18.87
N VAL A 15 56.77 15.98 18.43
CA VAL A 15 55.50 15.39 18.00
C VAL A 15 54.54 15.23 19.18
N VAL A 16 55.02 14.86 20.37
CA VAL A 16 54.22 14.77 21.60
C VAL A 16 53.80 16.16 22.10
N LEU A 17 54.68 17.18 22.03
CA LEU A 17 54.37 18.57 22.41
C LEU A 17 53.44 19.26 21.42
N VAL A 18 53.59 19.00 20.12
CA VAL A 18 52.69 19.51 19.08
C VAL A 18 51.34 18.82 19.19
N ASN A 19 51.29 17.50 19.39
CA ASN A 19 50.03 16.79 19.61
C ASN A 19 49.37 17.14 20.95
N SER A 20 50.13 17.39 22.02
CA SER A 20 49.55 17.79 23.31
C SER A 20 49.04 19.23 23.29
N ARG A 21 49.69 20.14 22.56
CA ARG A 21 49.18 21.50 22.31
C ARG A 21 47.94 21.49 21.43
N THR A 22 47.91 20.75 20.33
CA THR A 22 46.69 20.64 19.48
C THR A 22 45.54 19.95 20.22
N LEU A 23 45.82 18.95 21.06
CA LEU A 23 44.83 18.35 21.95
C LEU A 23 44.33 19.34 23.01
N ALA A 24 45.20 20.13 23.64
CA ALA A 24 44.82 21.15 24.62
C ALA A 24 44.00 22.29 23.98
N ASP A 25 44.40 22.77 22.80
CA ASP A 25 43.68 23.81 22.05
C ASP A 25 42.30 23.31 21.61
N SER A 26 42.21 22.07 21.11
CA SER A 26 40.92 21.45 20.73
C SER A 26 40.00 21.21 21.93
N ALA A 27 40.55 20.80 23.09
CA ALA A 27 39.78 20.65 24.32
C ALA A 27 39.27 22.00 24.85
N SER A 28 40.09 23.06 24.76
CA SER A 28 39.69 24.41 25.15
C SER A 28 38.61 24.99 24.24
N ALA A 29 38.69 24.73 22.92
CA ALA A 29 37.66 25.13 21.96
C ALA A 29 36.35 24.39 22.20
N GLN A 30 36.41 23.09 22.51
CA GLN A 30 35.21 22.30 22.82
C GLN A 30 34.53 22.76 24.11
N ALA A 31 35.30 23.14 25.13
CA ALA A 31 34.77 23.67 26.38
C ALA A 31 34.00 24.98 26.13
N ARG A 32 34.54 25.88 25.30
CA ARG A 32 33.85 27.14 24.92
C ARG A 32 32.53 26.90 24.18
N ILE A 33 32.48 25.92 23.27
CA ILE A 33 31.22 25.53 22.60
C ILE A 33 30.23 24.99 23.62
N GLY A 34 30.69 24.16 24.56
CA GLY A 34 29.85 23.62 25.62
C GLY A 34 29.23 24.71 26.50
N GLU A 35 30.01 25.73 26.87
CA GLU A 35 29.52 26.91 27.61
C GLU A 35 28.52 27.72 26.79
N LEU A 36 28.80 27.96 25.50
CA LEU A 36 27.90 28.68 24.60
C LEU A 36 26.56 27.97 24.45
N VAL A 37 26.58 26.64 24.28
CA VAL A 37 25.37 25.81 24.23
C VAL A 37 24.61 25.90 25.55
N ALA A 38 25.30 25.76 26.70
CA ALA A 38 24.65 25.84 28.01
C ALA A 38 24.01 27.22 28.27
N LEU A 39 24.65 28.31 27.85
CA LEU A 39 24.09 29.66 27.93
C LEU A 39 22.85 29.79 27.03
N SER A 40 22.96 29.33 25.78
CA SER A 40 21.87 29.38 24.81
C SER A 40 20.63 28.58 25.26
N LEU A 41 20.82 27.45 25.94
CA LEU A 41 19.72 26.69 26.54
C LEU A 41 18.97 27.47 27.62
N ARG A 42 19.64 28.40 28.32
CA ARG A 42 19.02 29.26 29.33
C ARG A 42 18.38 30.53 28.74
N GLU A 43 18.92 31.01 27.61
CA GLU A 43 18.40 32.20 26.90
C GLU A 43 17.22 31.89 25.97
N TYR A 44 17.13 30.66 25.44
CA TYR A 44 16.05 30.24 24.55
C TYR A 44 14.69 30.27 25.28
N ASN A 45 13.72 31.01 24.74
CA ASN A 45 12.42 31.19 25.39
C ASN A 45 11.44 30.07 24.99
N TYR A 46 11.46 28.97 25.74
CA TYR A 46 10.60 27.82 25.49
C TYR A 46 9.11 28.14 25.54
N THR A 47 8.65 28.95 26.51
CA THR A 47 7.23 29.30 26.65
C THR A 47 6.71 30.08 25.44
N ASN A 48 7.57 30.91 24.83
CA ASN A 48 7.17 31.69 23.65
C ASN A 48 6.94 30.79 22.43
N VAL A 49 7.58 29.62 22.34
CA VAL A 49 7.26 28.63 21.30
C VAL A 49 5.80 28.21 21.36
N LEU A 50 5.27 27.89 22.56
CA LEU A 50 3.86 27.55 22.74
C LEU A 50 2.95 28.72 22.35
N VAL A 51 3.24 29.93 22.85
CA VAL A 51 2.46 31.14 22.54
C VAL A 51 2.38 31.38 21.03
N ARG A 52 3.50 31.22 20.31
CA ARG A 52 3.52 31.37 18.85
C ARG A 52 2.79 30.25 18.14
N ALA A 53 2.95 29.00 18.57
CA ALA A 53 2.24 27.86 17.99
C ALA A 53 0.72 28.05 18.12
N THR A 54 0.24 28.46 19.30
CA THR A 54 -1.17 28.80 19.55
C THR A 54 -1.63 29.93 18.63
N ARG A 55 -0.86 31.02 18.53
CA ARG A 55 -1.20 32.14 17.65
C ARG A 55 -1.27 31.74 16.17
N ILE A 56 -0.38 30.85 15.72
CA ILE A 56 -0.38 30.32 14.36
C ILE A 56 -1.62 29.42 14.12
N ALA A 57 -2.08 28.67 15.12
CA ALA A 57 -3.32 27.89 15.06
C ALA A 57 -4.58 28.77 15.00
N GLU A 58 -4.60 29.89 15.73
CA GLU A 58 -5.71 30.86 15.75
C GLU A 58 -5.96 31.56 14.40
N PHE A 59 -4.99 31.54 13.48
CA PHE A 59 -5.19 32.08 12.14
C PHE A 59 -6.21 31.30 11.30
N GLY A 60 -6.58 30.09 11.71
CA GLY A 60 -7.49 29.20 11.00
C GLY A 60 -6.75 28.16 10.16
N SER A 61 -7.43 27.58 9.17
CA SER A 61 -6.83 26.53 8.33
C SER A 61 -5.57 27.03 7.60
N ARG A 62 -4.49 26.27 7.77
CA ARG A 62 -3.19 26.47 7.11
C ARG A 62 -2.99 25.50 5.94
N ALA A 63 -4.03 24.77 5.53
CA ALA A 63 -3.99 24.05 4.26
C ALA A 63 -3.88 25.07 3.11
N PRO A 64 -3.01 24.84 2.11
CA PRO A 64 -2.85 25.77 0.99
C PRO A 64 -4.20 26.11 0.33
N GLY A 65 -4.40 27.39 0.03
CA GLY A 65 -5.67 27.91 -0.54
C GLY A 65 -6.66 28.47 0.49
N HIS A 66 -6.35 28.39 1.79
CA HIS A 66 -7.16 28.97 2.87
C HIS A 66 -6.52 30.24 3.47
N GLU A 67 -7.31 31.03 4.21
CA GLU A 67 -6.88 32.32 4.74
C GLU A 67 -5.80 32.20 5.83
N GLY A 68 -5.92 31.21 6.72
CA GLY A 68 -4.96 30.99 7.80
C GLY A 68 -3.53 30.76 7.29
N TYR A 69 -3.40 30.02 6.18
CA TYR A 69 -2.12 29.82 5.48
C TYR A 69 -1.45 31.14 5.10
N ARG A 70 -2.21 32.08 4.50
CA ARG A 70 -1.67 33.41 4.12
C ARG A 70 -1.30 34.24 5.33
N ARG A 71 -2.13 34.24 6.38
CA ARG A 71 -1.86 34.97 7.62
C ARG A 71 -0.60 34.46 8.33
N THR A 72 -0.34 33.15 8.29
CA THR A 72 0.90 32.56 8.81
C THR A 72 2.12 33.05 8.03
N LEU A 73 2.08 33.07 6.70
CA LEU A 73 3.18 33.63 5.90
C LEU A 73 3.44 35.10 6.22
N GLU A 74 2.39 35.91 6.33
CA GLU A 74 2.51 37.33 6.69
C GLU A 74 3.12 37.51 8.08
N TYR A 75 2.74 36.67 9.05
CA TYR A 75 3.33 36.64 10.38
C TYR A 75 4.83 36.31 10.32
N LEU A 76 5.25 35.28 9.59
CA LEU A 76 6.66 34.92 9.44
C LEU A 76 7.50 36.04 8.81
N VAL A 77 6.99 36.69 7.77
CA VAL A 77 7.65 37.84 7.12
C VAL A 77 7.78 39.01 8.10
N ASN A 78 6.76 39.26 8.91
CA ASN A 78 6.79 40.32 9.91
C ASN A 78 7.80 40.03 11.03
N GLU A 79 7.96 38.76 11.44
CA GLU A 79 9.00 38.37 12.41
C GLU A 79 10.41 38.58 11.85
N ALA A 80 10.66 38.20 10.60
CA ALA A 80 11.95 38.46 9.94
C ALA A 80 12.25 39.96 9.84
N ARG A 81 11.25 40.79 9.49
CA ARG A 81 11.37 42.26 9.44
C ARG A 81 11.63 42.87 10.81
N ARG A 82 10.93 42.41 11.85
CA ARG A 82 11.09 42.89 13.23
C ARG A 82 12.52 42.69 13.74
N LEU A 83 13.17 41.60 13.32
CA LEU A 83 14.56 41.30 13.65
C LEU A 83 15.58 41.95 12.70
N ASN A 84 15.14 42.73 11.71
CA ASN A 84 16.00 43.34 10.68
C ASN A 84 16.87 42.31 9.92
N LEU A 85 16.31 41.13 9.64
CA LEU A 85 16.97 40.06 8.91
C LEU A 85 16.65 40.12 7.41
N THR A 86 17.58 39.62 6.58
CA THR A 86 17.36 39.50 5.14
C THR A 86 16.50 38.29 4.86
N TYR A 87 15.48 38.43 4.01
CA TYR A 87 14.60 37.33 3.64
C TYR A 87 14.30 37.30 2.13
N LEU A 88 14.05 36.10 1.61
CA LEU A 88 13.68 35.81 0.24
C LEU A 88 12.38 35.01 0.22
N ILE A 89 11.37 35.48 -0.51
CA ILE A 89 10.13 34.75 -0.75
C ILE A 89 10.20 34.12 -2.13
N GLN A 90 10.12 32.79 -2.20
CA GLN A 90 9.96 32.05 -3.44
C GLN A 90 8.49 31.67 -3.60
N ARG A 91 7.86 32.16 -4.67
CA ARG A 91 6.47 31.85 -5.03
C ARG A 91 6.42 30.76 -6.11
N PHE A 92 5.48 29.83 -5.96
CA PHE A 92 5.17 28.78 -6.94
C PHE A 92 3.67 28.41 -6.88
N SER A 93 3.21 27.54 -7.79
CA SER A 93 1.81 27.10 -7.87
C SER A 93 1.72 25.61 -7.62
N ILE A 94 0.66 25.18 -6.93
CA ILE A 94 0.42 23.78 -6.58
C ILE A 94 -1.01 23.37 -6.90
N ILE A 95 -1.22 22.05 -6.96
CA ILE A 95 -2.56 21.46 -6.98
C ILE A 95 -2.92 21.08 -5.54
N ALA A 96 -4.07 21.55 -5.06
CA ALA A 96 -4.57 21.22 -3.73
C ALA A 96 -6.10 21.11 -3.71
N PRO A 97 -6.66 20.19 -2.89
CA PRO A 97 -8.08 20.20 -2.58
C PRO A 97 -8.41 21.37 -1.65
N VAL A 98 -9.35 22.22 -2.06
CA VAL A 98 -9.79 23.39 -1.30
C VAL A 98 -11.30 23.29 -1.07
N ASP A 99 -11.72 23.38 0.19
CA ASP A 99 -13.14 23.48 0.55
C ASP A 99 -13.55 24.95 0.47
N LEU A 100 -14.37 25.29 -0.52
CA LEU A 100 -14.86 26.66 -0.74
C LEU A 100 -16.10 26.98 0.12
N GLY A 101 -16.49 26.08 1.02
CA GLY A 101 -17.62 26.22 1.93
C GLY A 101 -18.72 25.23 1.61
N SER A 102 -18.96 24.29 2.53
CA SER A 102 -19.95 23.22 2.40
C SER A 102 -21.07 23.38 3.45
N TRP A 103 -22.24 22.81 3.21
CA TRP A 103 -23.38 22.93 4.12
C TRP A 103 -24.40 21.81 3.96
N ILE A 104 -25.17 21.59 5.03
CA ILE A 104 -26.27 20.63 5.09
C ILE A 104 -27.53 21.40 5.49
N GLU A 105 -28.53 21.42 4.63
CA GLU A 105 -29.85 21.99 4.90
C GLU A 105 -30.80 20.85 5.26
N VAL A 106 -31.41 20.95 6.43
CA VAL A 106 -32.54 20.12 6.82
C VAL A 106 -33.76 20.70 6.12
N LEU A 107 -34.41 19.91 5.27
CA LEU A 107 -35.63 20.30 4.57
C LEU A 107 -36.88 19.94 5.40
N GLU A 108 -36.83 18.79 6.06
CA GLU A 108 -37.89 18.26 6.93
C GLU A 108 -37.23 17.56 8.13
N PRO A 109 -37.76 17.70 9.37
CA PRO A 109 -39.00 18.37 9.76
C PRO A 109 -38.87 19.89 10.00
N THR A 110 -37.67 20.44 9.93
CA THR A 110 -37.36 21.86 10.18
C THR A 110 -36.55 22.42 9.03
N ASN A 111 -36.62 23.73 8.77
CA ASN A 111 -35.80 24.38 7.76
C ASN A 111 -34.58 25.08 8.39
N ILE A 112 -33.51 24.33 8.63
CA ILE A 112 -32.27 24.84 9.24
C ILE A 112 -31.06 24.49 8.36
N ARG A 113 -30.06 25.39 8.34
CA ARG A 113 -28.82 25.18 7.61
C ARG A 113 -27.66 25.02 8.58
N LEU A 114 -26.97 23.90 8.47
CA LEU A 114 -25.80 23.52 9.25
C LEU A 114 -24.54 23.75 8.43
N LYS A 115 -23.51 24.34 9.04
CA LYS A 115 -22.18 24.44 8.44
C LYS A 115 -21.57 23.04 8.41
N ALA A 116 -21.00 22.65 7.28
CA ALA A 116 -20.36 21.37 7.09
C ALA A 116 -19.01 21.55 6.40
N TYR A 117 -18.13 20.56 6.51
CA TYR A 117 -16.83 20.57 5.86
C TYR A 117 -16.67 19.31 5.02
N CYS A 118 -16.24 19.47 3.77
CA CYS A 118 -15.97 18.31 2.93
C CYS A 118 -14.68 17.62 3.36
N LEU A 119 -14.69 16.29 3.31
CA LEU A 119 -13.51 15.50 3.62
C LEU A 119 -12.55 15.37 2.43
N TRP A 120 -11.32 14.98 2.74
CA TRP A 120 -10.24 14.77 1.80
C TRP A 120 -10.69 13.82 0.67
N PRO A 121 -10.39 14.15 -0.59
CA PRO A 121 -10.86 13.35 -1.72
C PRO A 121 -10.20 11.98 -1.73
N ASN A 122 -10.98 10.95 -2.10
CA ASN A 122 -10.41 9.62 -2.37
C ASN A 122 -9.35 9.71 -3.47
N GLY A 123 -8.27 8.95 -3.35
CA GLY A 123 -7.11 8.95 -4.25
C GLY A 123 -6.42 10.31 -4.42
N GLY A 124 -6.74 11.30 -3.57
CA GLY A 124 -6.31 12.70 -3.70
C GLY A 124 -6.99 13.48 -4.84
N LEU A 125 -7.89 12.86 -5.61
CA LEU A 125 -8.44 13.40 -6.87
C LEU A 125 -9.96 13.24 -7.02
N GLY A 126 -10.57 12.27 -6.31
CA GLY A 126 -11.99 11.93 -6.35
C GLY A 126 -12.86 12.98 -5.67
N VAL A 127 -12.87 14.19 -6.21
CA VAL A 127 -13.64 15.33 -5.70
C VAL A 127 -15.08 15.27 -6.19
N TYR A 128 -16.02 15.63 -5.32
CA TYR A 128 -17.41 15.86 -5.65
C TYR A 128 -17.78 17.33 -5.37
N ASP A 129 -18.21 18.06 -6.41
CA ASP A 129 -18.74 19.44 -6.33
C ASP A 129 -20.18 19.41 -6.84
N GLY A 130 -21.14 19.73 -5.97
CA GLY A 130 -22.55 19.69 -6.34
C GLY A 130 -23.52 19.59 -5.16
N VAL A 131 -24.80 19.47 -5.50
CA VAL A 131 -25.91 19.34 -4.57
C VAL A 131 -26.51 17.94 -4.67
N LEU A 132 -26.81 17.35 -3.52
CA LEU A 132 -27.51 16.06 -3.40
C LEU A 132 -28.67 16.18 -2.41
N GLU A 133 -29.77 15.48 -2.71
CA GLU A 133 -30.95 15.41 -1.86
C GLU A 133 -31.33 13.95 -1.58
N GLY A 134 -31.79 13.69 -0.36
CA GLY A 134 -32.23 12.36 0.07
C GLY A 134 -32.83 12.36 1.47
N THR A 135 -33.51 11.26 1.79
CA THR A 135 -33.81 10.92 3.18
C THR A 135 -32.50 10.61 3.90
N ALA A 136 -32.44 10.88 5.21
CA ALA A 136 -31.27 10.60 6.02
C ALA A 136 -31.55 9.55 7.09
N VAL A 137 -30.58 8.68 7.34
CA VAL A 137 -30.63 7.64 8.37
C VAL A 137 -29.38 7.73 9.25
N TYR A 138 -29.52 7.43 10.54
CA TYR A 138 -28.40 7.39 11.48
C TYR A 138 -28.03 5.93 11.75
N ALA A 139 -26.79 5.55 11.48
CA ALA A 139 -26.30 4.18 11.59
C ALA A 139 -25.16 4.03 12.61
N GLY A 140 -25.15 4.84 13.68
CA GLY A 140 -24.16 4.72 14.76
C GLY A 140 -22.72 4.72 14.24
N LYS A 141 -21.93 3.70 14.61
CA LYS A 141 -20.55 3.53 14.15
C LYS A 141 -20.45 2.89 12.76
N GLY A 142 -21.58 2.54 12.13
CA GLY A 142 -21.63 1.91 10.82
C GLY A 142 -21.15 0.46 10.86
N GLU A 143 -21.22 -0.21 12.00
CA GLU A 143 -21.02 -1.65 12.01
C GLU A 143 -22.08 -2.34 11.15
N LEU A 144 -21.78 -3.55 10.67
CA LEU A 144 -22.68 -4.27 9.76
C LEU A 144 -24.11 -4.39 10.31
N ASP A 145 -24.25 -4.55 11.64
CA ASP A 145 -25.54 -4.70 12.29
C ASP A 145 -26.24 -3.37 12.61
N ASP A 146 -25.52 -2.24 12.61
CA ASP A 146 -26.10 -0.91 12.82
C ASP A 146 -27.02 -0.48 11.66
N PHE A 147 -26.85 -1.10 10.48
CA PHE A 147 -27.71 -0.87 9.33
C PHE A 147 -29.01 -1.67 9.38
N ASN A 148 -29.14 -2.65 10.28
CA ASN A 148 -30.30 -3.53 10.31
C ASN A 148 -31.58 -2.73 10.60
N GLY A 149 -32.59 -2.88 9.74
CA GLY A 149 -33.86 -2.17 9.83
C GLY A 149 -33.86 -0.73 9.29
N LEU A 150 -32.74 -0.23 8.75
CA LEU A 150 -32.66 1.11 8.14
C LEU A 150 -32.94 1.08 6.63
N ASP A 151 -33.47 2.17 6.08
CA ASP A 151 -33.63 2.35 4.63
C ASP A 151 -32.38 3.02 4.02
N VAL A 152 -31.37 2.21 3.70
CA VAL A 152 -30.03 2.70 3.32
C VAL A 152 -29.89 3.01 1.83
N ASN A 153 -30.59 2.25 0.98
CA ASN A 153 -30.42 2.37 -0.47
C ASN A 153 -30.98 3.71 -0.99
N GLY A 154 -30.11 4.56 -1.52
CA GLY A 154 -30.47 5.88 -2.03
C GLY A 154 -30.61 6.98 -0.97
N SER A 155 -30.33 6.69 0.30
CA SER A 155 -30.37 7.65 1.41
C SER A 155 -28.99 8.28 1.69
N ILE A 156 -28.97 9.27 2.59
CA ILE A 156 -27.78 9.92 3.12
C ILE A 156 -27.54 9.35 4.51
N VAL A 157 -26.39 8.71 4.73
CA VAL A 157 -26.11 8.03 6.00
C VAL A 157 -25.33 8.95 6.92
N ALA A 158 -25.83 9.17 8.13
CA ALA A 158 -25.10 9.79 9.21
C ALA A 158 -24.40 8.73 10.05
N LEU A 159 -23.09 8.89 10.25
CA LEU A 159 -22.24 8.02 11.06
C LEU A 159 -21.61 8.83 12.18
N ASP A 160 -21.36 8.20 13.32
CA ASP A 160 -20.45 8.73 14.31
C ASP A 160 -19.04 8.81 13.72
N TYR A 161 -18.25 9.80 14.14
CA TYR A 161 -16.94 9.97 13.54
C TYR A 161 -16.04 8.75 13.78
N ASP A 162 -16.11 8.11 14.96
CA ASP A 162 -15.34 6.90 15.35
C ASP A 162 -15.90 5.61 14.73
N SER A 163 -16.14 5.65 13.43
CA SER A 163 -16.70 4.58 12.59
C SER A 163 -15.66 3.82 11.77
N GLY A 164 -14.38 4.15 11.85
CA GLY A 164 -13.34 3.61 10.99
C GLY A 164 -13.69 3.69 9.50
N TRP A 165 -13.38 2.61 8.78
CA TRP A 165 -13.67 2.42 7.36
C TRP A 165 -15.14 2.10 7.04
N ASN A 166 -16.06 2.15 8.02
CA ASN A 166 -17.44 1.70 7.85
C ASN A 166 -18.30 2.53 6.89
N TRP A 167 -17.80 3.66 6.40
CA TRP A 167 -18.44 4.37 5.27
C TRP A 167 -18.53 3.51 4.00
N VAL A 168 -17.62 2.54 3.85
CA VAL A 168 -17.68 1.54 2.78
C VAL A 168 -18.91 0.63 2.94
N ASN A 169 -19.34 0.34 4.18
CA ASN A 169 -20.58 -0.40 4.42
C ASN A 169 -21.80 0.40 3.96
N ALA A 170 -21.84 1.71 4.26
CA ALA A 170 -22.90 2.59 3.77
C ALA A 170 -22.94 2.60 2.23
N LEU A 171 -21.78 2.73 1.57
CA LEU A 171 -21.67 2.65 0.12
C LEU A 171 -22.13 1.29 -0.42
N ARG A 172 -21.74 0.18 0.23
CA ARG A 172 -22.12 -1.19 -0.13
C ARG A 172 -23.64 -1.41 -0.12
N PHE A 173 -24.34 -0.77 0.82
CA PHE A 173 -25.79 -0.86 0.96
C PHE A 173 -26.56 0.21 0.16
N GLY A 174 -25.86 1.02 -0.63
CA GLY A 174 -26.46 1.93 -1.61
C GLY A 174 -26.62 3.38 -1.16
N ALA A 175 -25.97 3.80 -0.07
CA ALA A 175 -25.98 5.20 0.36
C ALA A 175 -25.38 6.13 -0.71
N LYS A 176 -25.95 7.34 -0.83
CA LYS A 176 -25.49 8.36 -1.79
C LYS A 176 -24.35 9.23 -1.26
N ALA A 177 -24.29 9.39 0.07
CA ALA A 177 -23.32 10.23 0.76
C ALA A 177 -23.23 9.80 2.23
N VAL A 178 -22.13 10.19 2.87
CA VAL A 178 -21.92 10.02 4.32
C VAL A 178 -21.73 11.37 5.00
N ILE A 179 -22.39 11.56 6.13
CA ILE A 179 -22.20 12.70 7.03
C ILE A 179 -21.65 12.18 8.35
N TYR A 180 -20.47 12.65 8.75
CA TYR A 180 -19.88 12.32 10.03
C TYR A 180 -20.32 13.28 11.12
N LEU A 181 -20.69 12.71 12.26
CA LEU A 181 -21.10 13.40 13.47
C LEU A 181 -19.96 13.31 14.49
N ALA A 182 -19.27 14.42 14.71
CA ALA A 182 -18.23 14.50 15.74
C ALA A 182 -18.85 14.69 17.13
N GLU A 183 -18.50 13.85 18.11
CA GLU A 183 -18.97 14.03 19.49
C GLU A 183 -18.01 14.85 20.33
N SER A 184 -16.74 14.48 20.29
CA SER A 184 -15.68 15.06 21.09
C SER A 184 -14.33 14.78 20.43
N ARG A 185 -13.30 15.48 20.91
CA ARG A 185 -11.94 15.30 20.44
C ARG A 185 -11.37 13.89 20.64
N ALA A 186 -11.75 13.22 21.72
CA ALA A 186 -11.26 11.87 22.04
C ALA A 186 -11.63 10.83 20.96
N SER A 187 -12.60 11.14 20.10
CA SER A 187 -13.03 10.29 18.97
C SER A 187 -12.23 10.48 17.68
N LEU A 188 -11.22 11.37 17.65
CA LEU A 188 -10.62 11.88 16.41
C LEU A 188 -9.09 11.68 16.33
N ASP A 189 -8.64 10.44 16.53
CA ASP A 189 -7.22 10.12 16.31
C ASP A 189 -6.85 10.04 14.81
N ARG A 190 -5.54 9.94 14.54
CA ARG A 190 -4.97 9.89 13.20
C ARG A 190 -5.44 8.66 12.43
N PHE A 191 -5.49 7.48 13.06
CA PHE A 191 -5.91 6.26 12.38
C PHE A 191 -7.38 6.35 11.97
N GLU A 192 -8.20 6.91 12.85
CA GLU A 192 -9.59 7.20 12.57
C GLU A 192 -9.73 8.20 11.42
N THR A 193 -8.95 9.28 11.43
CA THR A 193 -8.92 10.30 10.39
C THR A 193 -8.55 9.74 9.00
N TYR A 194 -7.55 8.87 8.92
CA TYR A 194 -7.14 8.23 7.66
C TYR A 194 -8.17 7.23 7.14
N SER A 195 -8.99 6.64 8.01
CA SER A 195 -10.04 5.71 7.60
C SER A 195 -11.21 6.35 6.82
N LYS A 196 -11.30 7.68 6.85
CA LYS A 196 -12.38 8.44 6.21
C LYS A 196 -12.20 8.62 4.71
N PHE A 197 -11.06 8.20 4.14
CA PHE A 197 -10.82 8.21 2.71
C PHE A 197 -9.94 7.06 2.24
N ASP A 198 -10.12 6.69 0.97
CA ASP A 198 -9.23 5.77 0.28
C ASP A 198 -8.02 6.55 -0.26
N PRO A 199 -6.76 6.19 0.07
CA PRO A 199 -5.60 6.95 -0.36
C PRO A 199 -5.22 6.72 -1.84
N LEU A 200 -5.72 5.66 -2.49
CA LEU A 200 -5.25 5.22 -3.79
C LEU A 200 -6.27 5.41 -4.92
N VAL A 201 -7.55 5.16 -4.65
CA VAL A 201 -8.58 5.06 -5.67
C VAL A 201 -9.42 6.34 -5.74
N PRO A 202 -9.43 7.10 -6.86
CA PRO A 202 -10.08 8.40 -6.93
C PRO A 202 -11.59 8.30 -7.18
N LEU A 203 -12.30 7.64 -6.27
CA LEU A 203 -13.77 7.51 -6.31
C LEU A 203 -14.44 8.80 -5.81
N PRO A 204 -15.18 9.55 -6.64
CA PRO A 204 -15.90 10.76 -6.22
C PRO A 204 -17.16 10.38 -5.41
N TYR A 205 -16.97 10.16 -4.11
CA TYR A 205 -18.04 9.82 -3.16
C TYR A 205 -18.19 10.93 -2.09
N PRO A 206 -19.34 11.61 -2.00
CA PRO A 206 -19.53 12.75 -1.10
C PRO A 206 -19.44 12.34 0.37
N ARG A 207 -18.52 12.98 1.11
CA ARG A 207 -18.37 12.82 2.55
C ARG A 207 -18.16 14.17 3.22
N LEU A 208 -18.90 14.40 4.29
CA LEU A 208 -18.83 15.65 5.03
C LEU A 208 -18.72 15.42 6.52
N LEU A 209 -18.16 16.39 7.23
CA LEU A 209 -18.06 16.45 8.67
C LEU A 209 -18.91 17.60 9.21
N LEU A 210 -19.62 17.34 10.31
CA LEU A 210 -20.19 18.37 11.17
C LEU A 210 -19.34 18.52 12.44
N GLU A 211 -19.14 19.75 12.88
CA GLU A 211 -18.54 20.04 14.19
C GLU A 211 -19.50 19.62 15.33
N PRO A 212 -19.03 19.50 16.60
CA PRO A 212 -19.82 18.92 17.68
C PRO A 212 -21.20 19.55 17.91
N LYS A 213 -21.32 20.86 17.74
CA LYS A 213 -22.57 21.60 17.92
C LYS A 213 -23.60 21.22 16.87
N GLU A 214 -23.23 21.27 15.59
CA GLU A 214 -24.08 20.90 14.46
C GLU A 214 -24.37 19.40 14.44
N SER A 215 -23.39 18.58 14.83
CA SER A 215 -23.52 17.13 14.96
C SER A 215 -24.60 16.74 15.96
N LYS A 216 -24.60 17.35 17.14
CA LYS A 216 -25.62 17.13 18.17
C LYS A 216 -27.02 17.46 17.64
N LEU A 217 -27.16 18.59 16.94
CA LEU A 217 -28.43 19.02 16.38
C LEU A 217 -28.98 18.05 15.33
N LEU A 218 -28.14 17.62 14.38
CA LEU A 218 -28.54 16.65 13.37
C LEU A 218 -28.87 15.28 13.99
N ARG A 219 -28.08 14.83 14.97
CA ARG A 219 -28.34 13.57 15.68
C ARG A 219 -29.68 13.58 16.40
N ASP A 220 -29.99 14.66 17.10
CA ASP A 220 -31.26 14.80 17.83
C ASP A 220 -32.46 14.80 16.86
N LEU A 221 -32.31 15.40 15.68
CA LEU A 221 -33.34 15.35 14.63
C LEU A 221 -33.52 13.94 14.06
N LEU A 222 -32.43 13.24 13.75
CA LEU A 222 -32.47 11.87 13.22
C LEU A 222 -33.08 10.87 14.20
N ARG A 223 -32.90 11.08 15.51
CA ARG A 223 -33.52 10.26 16.56
C ARG A 223 -35.03 10.48 16.72
N ARG A 224 -35.55 11.64 16.32
CA ARG A 224 -36.97 12.00 16.46
C ARG A 224 -37.85 11.46 15.33
N GLY A 225 -37.27 11.12 14.18
CA GLY A 225 -38.02 10.59 13.05
C GLY A 225 -37.32 10.79 11.71
N LYS A 226 -38.10 10.75 10.64
CA LYS A 226 -37.58 10.90 9.27
C LYS A 226 -37.07 12.32 9.05
N VAL A 227 -35.85 12.40 8.51
CA VAL A 227 -35.20 13.66 8.15
C VAL A 227 -34.92 13.64 6.65
N LYS A 228 -35.20 14.76 5.98
CA LYS A 228 -34.82 14.96 4.57
C LYS A 228 -33.76 16.05 4.50
N LEU A 229 -32.65 15.76 3.82
CA LEU A 229 -31.51 16.66 3.72
C LEU A 229 -31.27 17.10 2.28
N ARG A 230 -30.84 18.34 2.13
CA ARG A 230 -30.12 18.86 0.95
C ARG A 230 -28.69 19.16 1.37
N VAL A 231 -27.73 18.56 0.69
CA VAL A 231 -26.32 18.67 1.02
C VAL A 231 -25.59 19.31 -0.16
N TYR A 232 -24.78 20.32 0.12
CA TYR A 232 -23.88 20.93 -0.85
C TYR A 232 -22.43 20.65 -0.47
N CYS A 233 -21.69 20.11 -1.42
CA CYS A 233 -20.26 19.87 -1.31
C CYS A 233 -19.51 20.92 -2.14
N GLY A 234 -18.72 21.75 -1.47
CA GLY A 234 -17.91 22.82 -2.07
C GLY A 234 -16.44 22.46 -2.27
N MET A 235 -16.09 21.17 -2.29
CA MET A 235 -14.71 20.72 -2.49
C MET A 235 -14.30 20.89 -3.95
N ARG A 236 -13.15 21.54 -4.21
CA ARG A 236 -12.57 21.67 -5.56
C ARG A 236 -11.10 21.33 -5.57
N LEU A 237 -10.68 20.62 -6.62
CA LEU A 237 -9.26 20.41 -6.90
C LEU A 237 -8.72 21.61 -7.69
N LYS A 238 -8.26 22.64 -6.98
CA LYS A 238 -7.67 23.85 -7.57
C LYS A 238 -6.26 23.56 -8.04
N ASP A 239 -5.89 24.14 -9.19
CA ASP A 239 -4.61 23.94 -9.88
C ASP A 239 -3.70 25.17 -9.93
N ASP A 240 -4.20 26.28 -9.40
CA ASP A 240 -3.57 27.59 -9.36
C ASP A 240 -3.34 28.08 -7.92
N VAL A 241 -3.28 27.16 -6.95
CA VAL A 241 -3.09 27.52 -5.54
C VAL A 241 -1.67 28.05 -5.35
N GLU A 242 -1.57 29.33 -4.98
CA GLU A 242 -0.29 29.96 -4.66
C GLU A 242 0.31 29.36 -3.39
N ALA A 243 1.55 28.89 -3.50
CA ALA A 243 2.35 28.41 -2.39
C ALA A 243 3.69 29.14 -2.33
N TYR A 244 4.29 29.13 -1.13
CA TYR A 244 5.43 29.98 -0.80
C TYR A 244 6.48 29.22 -0.01
N ASN A 245 7.76 29.47 -0.32
CA ASN A 245 8.86 29.24 0.61
C ASN A 245 9.40 30.59 1.07
N LEU A 246 9.76 30.70 2.35
CA LEU A 246 10.41 31.87 2.93
C LEU A 246 11.76 31.46 3.48
N LEU A 247 12.83 31.96 2.87
CA LEU A 247 14.20 31.82 3.36
C LEU A 247 14.59 33.07 4.13
N VAL A 248 15.05 32.93 5.37
CA VAL A 248 15.60 34.01 6.19
C VAL A 248 17.07 33.74 6.45
N GLU A 249 17.93 34.73 6.22
CA GLU A 249 19.38 34.65 6.41
C GLU A 249 19.81 35.39 7.68
N ILE A 250 20.53 34.69 8.55
CA ILE A 250 21.14 35.22 9.77
C ILE A 250 22.67 35.20 9.57
N PRO A 251 23.31 36.37 9.39
CA PRO A 251 24.69 36.44 8.92
C PRO A 251 25.68 35.93 9.96
N GLY A 252 26.47 34.92 9.57
CA GLY A 252 27.58 34.41 10.38
C GLY A 252 28.84 35.27 10.28
N VAL A 253 29.88 34.94 11.04
CA VAL A 253 31.23 35.47 10.84
C VAL A 253 31.85 34.93 9.54
N ARG A 254 31.57 33.66 9.22
CA ARG A 254 31.87 33.00 7.94
C ARG A 254 30.60 33.00 7.08
N ASP A 255 30.66 33.69 5.95
CA ASP A 255 29.55 33.83 5.00
C ASP A 255 29.57 32.75 3.90
N ASP A 256 30.72 32.12 3.67
CA ASP A 256 30.94 31.00 2.75
C ASP A 256 30.43 29.66 3.29
N GLU A 257 30.24 29.54 4.62
CA GLU A 257 29.72 28.35 5.29
C GLU A 257 28.30 28.57 5.83
N VAL A 258 27.37 27.69 5.45
CA VAL A 258 25.95 27.76 5.80
C VAL A 258 25.48 26.49 6.51
N VAL A 259 24.64 26.65 7.52
CA VAL A 259 23.80 25.58 8.08
C VAL A 259 22.34 26.01 7.90
N MET A 260 21.54 25.16 7.27
CA MET A 260 20.13 25.43 7.00
C MET A 260 19.26 24.69 8.01
N PHE A 261 18.27 25.36 8.57
CA PHE A 261 17.19 24.79 9.36
C PHE A 261 15.89 24.98 8.60
N LEU A 262 15.03 23.97 8.58
CA LEU A 262 13.76 24.03 7.87
C LEU A 262 12.61 23.43 8.67
N ALA A 263 11.43 24.00 8.45
CA ALA A 263 10.15 23.47 8.91
C ALA A 263 9.06 23.90 7.93
N HIS A 264 8.05 23.07 7.77
CA HIS A 264 6.86 23.46 7.03
C HIS A 264 5.93 24.31 7.92
N PHE A 265 5.20 25.25 7.31
CA PHE A 265 4.23 26.10 8.02
C PHE A 265 2.77 25.84 7.59
N ASP A 266 2.57 25.11 6.49
CA ASP A 266 1.26 24.52 6.16
C ASP A 266 0.92 23.39 7.12
N ALA A 267 -0.37 23.05 7.18
CA ALA A 267 -0.88 21.94 7.97
C ALA A 267 -1.89 21.14 7.16
N TRP A 268 -2.19 19.92 7.63
CA TRP A 268 -3.18 19.07 7.01
C TRP A 268 -4.29 18.66 7.98
N SER A 269 -5.48 18.47 7.43
CA SER A 269 -6.58 17.82 8.08
C SER A 269 -7.39 17.05 7.05
N VAL A 270 -8.02 15.95 7.48
CA VAL A 270 -8.99 15.26 6.63
C VAL A 270 -10.13 16.17 6.21
N ALA A 271 -10.42 17.24 6.95
CA ALA A 271 -11.26 18.34 6.50
C ALA A 271 -10.35 19.56 6.21
N PRO A 272 -9.97 19.84 4.94
CA PRO A 272 -9.05 20.94 4.61
C PRO A 272 -9.43 22.30 5.20
N GLY A 273 -10.73 22.57 5.36
CA GLY A 273 -11.23 23.80 5.99
C GLY A 273 -10.92 23.94 7.49
N LEU A 274 -10.43 22.89 8.15
CA LEU A 274 -10.15 22.80 9.59
C LEU A 274 -8.68 22.43 9.90
N ALA A 275 -7.75 22.58 8.95
CA ALA A 275 -6.34 22.25 9.15
C ALA A 275 -5.58 23.30 9.99
N ASN A 276 -5.88 23.40 11.28
CA ASN A 276 -5.36 24.42 12.20
C ASN A 276 -4.58 23.86 13.41
N SER A 277 -3.93 22.70 13.27
CA SER A 277 -3.16 22.05 14.34
C SER A 277 -2.14 23.00 15.01
N THR A 278 -2.09 22.98 16.33
CA THR A 278 -1.08 23.63 17.18
C THR A 278 0.19 22.81 17.21
N GLU A 279 0.06 21.47 17.22
CA GLU A 279 1.21 20.56 17.23
C GLU A 279 2.08 20.72 15.98
N GLU A 280 1.49 20.75 14.78
CA GLU A 280 2.22 21.03 13.53
C GLU A 280 2.84 22.43 13.51
N ALA A 281 2.30 23.39 14.28
CA ALA A 281 2.87 24.73 14.36
C ALA A 281 4.11 24.81 15.28
N LEU A 282 4.38 23.80 16.12
CA LEU A 282 5.50 23.79 17.08
C LEU A 282 6.85 23.95 16.38
N SER A 283 7.08 23.25 15.27
CA SER A 283 8.35 23.31 14.55
C SER A 283 8.60 24.67 13.91
N THR A 284 7.57 25.25 13.30
CA THR A 284 7.62 26.63 12.79
C THR A 284 7.89 27.62 13.93
N ALA A 285 7.16 27.52 15.04
CA ALA A 285 7.35 28.38 16.21
C ALA A 285 8.75 28.25 16.82
N ALA A 286 9.28 27.03 16.90
CA ALA A 286 10.61 26.75 17.41
C ALA A 286 11.71 27.41 16.57
N LEU A 287 11.54 27.42 15.25
CA LEU A 287 12.47 28.09 14.34
C LEU A 287 12.36 29.62 14.40
N ILE A 288 11.19 30.19 14.70
CA ILE A 288 11.06 31.63 14.95
C ILE A 288 11.83 32.01 16.23
N GLU A 289 11.71 31.23 17.31
CA GLU A 289 12.48 31.48 18.54
C GLU A 289 13.98 31.26 18.33
N LEU A 290 14.38 30.25 17.56
CA LEU A 290 15.78 30.03 17.21
C LEU A 290 16.34 31.21 16.40
N MET A 291 15.54 31.74 15.46
CA MET A 291 15.87 32.94 14.69
C MET A 291 16.10 34.15 15.62
N GLU A 292 15.27 34.35 16.65
CA GLU A 292 15.51 35.41 17.63
C GLU A 292 16.81 35.23 18.40
N LEU A 293 17.06 34.02 18.91
CA LEU A 293 18.26 33.70 19.67
C LEU A 293 19.52 33.97 18.86
N LEU A 294 19.55 33.51 17.60
CA LEU A 294 20.70 33.66 16.70
C LEU A 294 20.86 35.10 16.18
N ALA A 295 19.78 35.87 16.06
CA ALA A 295 19.86 37.28 15.70
C ALA A 295 20.51 38.13 16.81
N ARG A 296 20.29 37.77 18.08
CA ARG A 296 20.93 38.40 19.24
C ARG A 296 22.38 37.93 19.43
N ASN A 297 22.62 36.64 19.16
CA ASN A 297 23.92 35.98 19.34
C ASN A 297 24.48 35.54 17.99
N ARG A 298 25.29 36.40 17.35
CA ARG A 298 25.82 36.16 16.00
C ARG A 298 26.64 34.85 15.93
N PRO A 299 26.24 33.86 15.12
CA PRO A 299 26.94 32.58 15.01
C PRO A 299 28.25 32.67 14.20
N LEU A 300 29.13 31.68 14.36
CA LEU A 300 30.34 31.56 13.53
C LEU A 300 29.98 31.34 12.04
N ARG A 301 29.07 30.43 11.73
CA ARG A 301 28.57 30.16 10.37
C ARG A 301 27.25 30.86 10.11
N THR A 302 26.95 31.13 8.85
CA THR A 302 25.65 31.69 8.47
C THR A 302 24.54 30.68 8.71
N ALA A 303 23.47 31.11 9.39
CA ALA A 303 22.28 30.28 9.58
C ALA A 303 21.21 30.68 8.58
N TRP A 304 20.62 29.69 7.93
CA TRP A 304 19.46 29.86 7.05
C TRP A 304 18.24 29.22 7.69
N ILE A 305 17.16 29.97 7.83
CA ILE A 305 15.87 29.45 8.30
C ILE A 305 14.93 29.40 7.10
N LEU A 306 14.56 28.21 6.64
CA LEU A 306 13.69 27.99 5.50
C LEU A 306 12.32 27.48 5.96
N PHE A 307 11.30 28.34 5.87
CA PHE A 307 9.92 27.94 6.05
C PHE A 307 9.34 27.48 4.71
N THR A 308 8.94 26.21 4.63
CA THR A 308 8.45 25.61 3.39
C THR A 308 6.94 25.40 3.39
N SER A 309 6.38 25.23 2.21
CA SER A 309 4.98 24.88 2.02
C SER A 309 4.81 23.63 1.15
N GLY A 310 3.68 22.96 1.27
CA GLY A 310 3.34 21.81 0.45
C GLY A 310 4.04 20.55 0.94
N HIS A 311 4.24 20.46 2.26
CA HIS A 311 4.68 19.24 2.94
C HIS A 311 3.74 18.08 2.58
N TRP A 312 2.43 18.33 2.74
CA TRP A 312 1.34 17.41 2.45
C TRP A 312 0.96 17.33 0.95
N ASN A 313 1.60 18.12 0.08
CA ASN A 313 1.38 18.14 -1.38
C ASN A 313 2.57 17.53 -2.14
N GLY A 314 3.12 16.45 -1.57
CA GLY A 314 4.26 15.72 -2.10
C GLY A 314 5.56 16.52 -2.03
N LEU A 315 5.83 17.16 -0.88
CA LEU A 315 7.06 17.92 -0.60
C LEU A 315 7.39 18.95 -1.70
N VAL A 316 6.37 19.61 -2.26
CA VAL A 316 6.55 20.47 -3.42
C VAL A 316 7.39 21.71 -3.11
N GLY A 317 7.27 22.31 -1.93
CA GLY A 317 8.08 23.46 -1.52
C GLY A 317 9.58 23.18 -1.54
N PRO A 318 10.08 22.19 -0.77
CA PRO A 318 11.49 21.81 -0.81
C PRO A 318 11.97 21.43 -2.22
N ARG A 319 11.15 20.71 -3.01
CA ARG A 319 11.48 20.34 -4.40
C ARG A 319 11.66 21.56 -5.29
N GLU A 320 10.74 22.52 -5.23
CA GLU A 320 10.82 23.77 -5.98
C GLU A 320 12.01 24.64 -5.52
N PHE A 321 12.32 24.65 -4.23
CA PHE A 321 13.48 25.35 -3.69
C PHE A 321 14.78 24.78 -4.26
N ILE A 322 14.96 23.46 -4.23
CA ILE A 322 16.16 22.83 -4.80
C ILE A 322 16.25 23.09 -6.29
N ARG A 323 15.14 22.89 -7.02
CA ARG A 323 15.10 22.97 -8.48
C ARG A 323 15.38 24.37 -9.01
N ASN A 324 14.88 25.40 -8.33
CA ASN A 324 14.85 26.77 -8.82
C ASN A 324 15.77 27.74 -8.05
N PHE A 325 16.29 27.35 -6.90
CA PHE A 325 17.27 28.13 -6.14
C PHE A 325 18.61 27.37 -6.08
N MET A 326 18.70 26.26 -5.32
CA MET A 326 19.97 25.58 -5.06
C MET A 326 20.71 25.13 -6.33
N LEU A 327 20.02 24.47 -7.27
CA LEU A 327 20.64 23.95 -8.50
C LEU A 327 20.84 25.02 -9.59
N LYS A 328 20.30 26.24 -9.41
CA LYS A 328 20.47 27.36 -10.35
C LYS A 328 21.55 28.33 -9.90
N SER A 329 21.87 28.38 -8.61
CA SER A 329 22.90 29.23 -8.02
C SER A 329 24.31 28.66 -8.23
N PRO A 330 25.17 29.31 -9.05
CA PRO A 330 26.52 28.80 -9.35
C PRO A 330 27.42 28.67 -8.12
N GLU A 331 27.25 29.52 -7.11
CA GLU A 331 28.03 29.53 -5.87
C GLU A 331 27.87 28.23 -5.05
N PHE A 332 26.68 27.63 -5.05
CA PHE A 332 26.43 26.36 -4.35
C PHE A 332 26.84 25.15 -5.18
N VAL A 333 26.61 25.19 -6.49
CA VAL A 333 27.00 24.09 -7.40
C VAL A 333 28.52 23.99 -7.52
N SER A 334 29.24 25.11 -7.52
CA SER A 334 30.71 25.14 -7.53
C SER A 334 31.34 24.84 -6.17
N GLY A 335 30.56 24.90 -5.08
CA GLY A 335 31.07 24.78 -3.72
C GLY A 335 31.81 26.01 -3.20
N LYS A 336 31.67 27.17 -3.85
CA LYS A 336 32.19 28.46 -3.34
C LYS A 336 31.50 28.86 -2.04
N ARG A 337 30.19 28.62 -1.95
CA ARG A 337 29.40 28.71 -0.72
C ARG A 337 28.85 27.31 -0.44
N ILE A 338 29.05 26.79 0.77
CA ILE A 338 28.71 25.42 1.12
C ILE A 338 27.61 25.37 2.16
N VAL A 339 26.58 24.56 1.90
CA VAL A 339 25.58 24.19 2.91
C VAL A 339 26.03 22.88 3.53
N TRP A 340 26.55 22.92 4.75
CA TRP A 340 27.11 21.74 5.40
C TRP A 340 26.03 20.73 5.79
N TYR A 341 24.94 21.24 6.39
CA TYR A 341 23.80 20.43 6.80
C TYR A 341 22.50 21.17 6.54
N VAL A 342 21.49 20.39 6.18
CA VAL A 342 20.09 20.81 6.02
C VAL A 342 19.28 20.10 7.12
N ILE A 343 18.86 20.83 8.15
CA ILE A 343 18.30 20.29 9.38
C ILE A 343 16.79 20.55 9.42
N GLY A 344 16.00 19.49 9.27
CA GLY A 344 14.56 19.54 9.49
C GLY A 344 14.21 19.60 10.97
N VAL A 345 13.12 20.29 11.28
CA VAL A 345 12.51 20.29 12.62
C VAL A 345 11.08 19.78 12.49
N ASP A 346 10.76 18.73 13.26
CA ASP A 346 9.50 18.00 13.13
C ASP A 346 9.08 17.46 14.51
N LEU A 347 8.40 18.31 15.28
CA LEU A 347 8.15 18.12 16.71
C LEU A 347 6.70 17.70 16.98
N SER A 348 6.49 16.96 18.06
CA SER A 348 5.21 16.46 18.55
C SER A 348 5.21 16.47 20.08
N ALA A 349 4.04 16.62 20.69
CA ALA A 349 3.83 16.50 22.12
C ALA A 349 3.70 15.04 22.60
N ASP A 350 3.95 14.05 21.74
CA ASP A 350 3.85 12.63 22.10
C ASP A 350 4.89 12.18 23.13
N TYR A 351 6.16 12.57 22.96
CA TYR A 351 7.28 11.99 23.70
C TYR A 351 8.50 12.93 23.78
N PRO A 352 9.27 12.97 24.89
CA PRO A 352 10.36 13.94 25.10
C PRO A 352 11.66 13.75 24.29
N ALA A 353 11.92 12.57 23.73
CA ALA A 353 13.16 12.33 22.99
C ALA A 353 13.04 12.68 21.51
N VAL A 354 14.18 12.94 20.87
CA VAL A 354 14.29 13.16 19.42
C VAL A 354 15.14 12.09 18.75
N SER A 355 14.70 11.65 17.59
CA SER A 355 15.46 10.83 16.66
C SER A 355 15.97 11.68 15.51
N LEU A 356 17.22 11.47 15.15
CA LEU A 356 17.81 12.10 13.97
C LEU A 356 17.61 11.16 12.79
N VAL A 357 16.86 11.57 11.77
CA VAL A 357 16.45 10.73 10.64
C VAL A 357 16.67 11.44 9.32
N TYR A 358 17.11 10.73 8.27
CA TYR A 358 17.37 11.35 6.95
C TYR A 358 16.50 10.79 5.82
N VAL A 359 15.70 9.76 6.10
CA VAL A 359 14.84 9.06 5.12
C VAL A 359 13.44 8.99 5.68
N GLY A 360 12.46 9.34 4.84
CA GLY A 360 11.04 9.12 5.08
C GLY A 360 10.47 8.17 4.04
N HIS A 361 9.13 8.15 3.95
CA HIS A 361 8.38 7.28 3.05
C HIS A 361 8.16 7.91 1.67
N PHE A 362 8.50 9.20 1.46
CA PHE A 362 8.30 9.85 0.17
C PHE A 362 9.23 9.28 -0.89
N TYR A 363 10.55 9.37 -0.67
CA TYR A 363 11.54 8.79 -1.57
C TYR A 363 11.97 7.40 -1.12
N ALA A 364 12.02 7.12 0.19
CA ALA A 364 12.41 5.82 0.75
C ALA A 364 13.77 5.30 0.24
N VAL A 365 14.79 6.18 0.14
CA VAL A 365 16.09 5.91 -0.50
C VAL A 365 17.24 5.57 0.47
N GLY A 366 16.96 4.93 1.60
CA GLY A 366 17.98 4.60 2.61
C GLY A 366 19.12 3.72 2.07
N ARG A 367 20.35 4.23 2.02
CA ARG A 367 21.56 3.47 1.60
C ARG A 367 22.80 3.85 2.41
N PRO A 368 23.74 2.91 2.61
CA PRO A 368 25.02 3.22 3.26
C PRO A 368 25.81 4.36 2.62
N THR A 369 25.68 4.59 1.31
CA THR A 369 26.36 5.69 0.62
C THR A 369 25.88 7.07 1.05
N PHE A 370 24.61 7.23 1.45
CA PHE A 370 24.10 8.48 1.98
C PHE A 370 24.58 8.72 3.42
N THR A 371 24.75 7.66 4.21
CA THR A 371 25.00 7.76 5.65
C THR A 371 26.44 8.12 6.02
N ILE A 372 27.40 7.95 5.10
CA ILE A 372 28.82 8.32 5.28
C ILE A 372 29.00 9.79 5.73
N LYS A 373 28.07 10.67 5.36
CA LYS A 373 28.13 12.12 5.64
C LYS A 373 27.67 12.47 7.07
N TYR A 374 27.14 11.51 7.83
CA TYR A 374 26.52 11.75 9.14
C TYR A 374 27.37 11.33 10.35
N SER A 375 28.45 10.56 10.17
CA SER A 375 29.25 10.05 11.30
C SER A 375 29.82 11.16 12.20
N TRP A 376 30.21 12.28 11.61
CA TRP A 376 30.72 13.43 12.37
C TRP A 376 29.63 14.07 13.23
N ILE A 377 28.45 14.38 12.67
CA ILE A 377 27.35 14.98 13.42
C ILE A 377 26.77 14.03 14.47
N GLN A 378 26.73 12.71 14.21
CA GLN A 378 26.35 11.72 15.22
C GLN A 378 27.22 11.83 16.48
N SER A 379 28.54 11.94 16.30
CA SER A 379 29.48 12.08 17.42
C SER A 379 29.29 13.39 18.19
N ARG A 380 28.95 14.48 17.48
CA ARG A 380 28.67 15.79 18.09
C ARG A 380 27.34 15.80 18.86
N ALA A 381 26.29 15.18 18.32
CA ALA A 381 25.00 15.06 18.96
C ALA A 381 25.09 14.39 20.34
N VAL A 382 25.88 13.32 20.48
CA VAL A 382 26.15 12.67 21.78
C VAL A 382 26.84 13.62 22.77
N ALA A 383 27.72 14.51 22.29
CA ALA A 383 28.38 15.49 23.16
C ALA A 383 27.39 16.56 23.65
N TYR A 384 26.54 17.06 22.76
CA TYR A 384 25.51 18.04 23.09
C TYR A 384 24.45 17.49 24.05
N GLU A 385 24.05 16.22 23.87
CA GLU A 385 23.08 15.55 24.73
C GLU A 385 23.45 15.64 26.22
N ARG A 386 24.74 15.49 26.56
CA ARG A 386 25.21 15.60 27.96
C ARG A 386 24.96 16.98 28.57
N ILE A 387 25.04 18.04 27.75
CA ILE A 387 24.80 19.41 28.19
C ILE A 387 23.29 19.63 28.37
N VAL A 388 22.49 19.11 27.44
CA VAL A 388 21.02 19.16 27.54
C VAL A 388 20.56 18.43 28.80
N TRP A 389 21.09 17.24 29.09
CA TRP A 389 20.79 16.51 30.32
C TRP A 389 21.08 17.30 31.58
N ARG A 390 22.20 18.02 31.63
CA ARG A 390 22.54 18.88 32.78
C ARG A 390 21.49 19.97 32.95
N TYR A 391 21.14 20.67 31.88
CA TYR A 391 20.12 21.72 31.90
C TYR A 391 18.74 21.20 32.32
N LEU A 392 18.32 20.05 31.78
CA LEU A 392 17.03 19.43 32.09
C LEU A 392 16.95 18.97 33.55
N ASN A 393 18.03 18.36 34.07
CA ASN A 393 18.12 17.98 35.48
C ASN A 393 18.11 19.19 36.41
N GLU A 394 18.81 20.29 36.06
CA GLU A 394 18.77 21.56 36.80
C GLU A 394 17.36 22.18 36.79
N SER A 395 16.62 22.01 35.71
CA SER A 395 15.28 22.57 35.51
C SER A 395 14.15 21.70 36.06
N GLY A 396 14.44 20.44 36.44
CA GLY A 396 13.43 19.48 36.90
C GLY A 396 12.47 19.01 35.81
N ILE A 397 12.94 18.92 34.56
CA ILE A 397 12.12 18.54 33.39
C ILE A 397 12.70 17.27 32.75
N PRO A 398 11.91 16.24 32.42
CA PRO A 398 10.47 16.11 32.70
C PRO A 398 10.18 15.98 34.21
N SER A 399 9.03 16.49 34.64
CA SER A 399 8.56 16.37 36.02
C SER A 399 8.13 14.94 36.37
N GLU A 400 7.71 14.17 35.37
CA GLU A 400 7.29 12.78 35.52
C GLU A 400 8.47 11.80 35.60
N ASN A 401 8.50 10.98 36.64
CA ASN A 401 9.54 9.97 36.83
C ASN A 401 9.51 8.90 35.74
N GLY A 402 8.33 8.46 35.29
CA GLY A 402 8.21 7.47 34.23
C GLY A 402 8.82 7.92 32.90
N LEU A 403 8.66 9.21 32.55
CA LEU A 403 9.31 9.80 31.38
C LEU A 403 10.83 9.84 31.56
N THR A 404 11.31 10.28 32.72
CA THR A 404 12.76 10.32 33.02
C THR A 404 13.40 8.93 32.95
N ASP A 405 12.76 7.91 33.51
CA ASP A 405 13.23 6.53 33.47
C ASP A 405 13.26 5.98 32.04
N SER A 406 12.25 6.32 31.23
CA SER A 406 12.24 5.95 29.82
C SER A 406 13.40 6.57 29.05
N LEU A 407 13.65 7.87 29.25
CA LEU A 407 14.74 8.60 28.60
C LEU A 407 16.12 8.04 28.97
N ARG A 408 16.31 7.57 30.22
CA ARG A 408 17.55 6.91 30.64
C ARG A 408 17.81 5.60 29.87
N LEU A 409 16.75 4.88 29.52
CA LEU A 409 16.85 3.64 28.74
C LEU A 409 17.15 3.91 27.26
N ILE A 410 16.49 4.89 26.65
CA ILE A 410 16.49 5.08 25.20
C ILE A 410 17.44 6.17 24.67
N GLY A 411 17.86 7.11 25.53
CA GLY A 411 18.56 8.35 25.17
C GLY A 411 17.61 9.50 24.83
N LEU A 412 18.03 10.73 25.11
CA LEU A 412 17.28 11.96 24.80
C LEU A 412 17.43 12.34 23.32
N ILE A 413 18.65 12.17 22.79
CA ILE A 413 18.96 12.37 21.37
C ILE A 413 19.40 11.02 20.83
N ARG A 414 18.74 10.54 19.77
CA ARG A 414 19.07 9.28 19.12
C ARG A 414 19.80 9.51 17.79
N PRO A 415 21.14 9.63 17.81
CA PRO A 415 21.93 9.80 16.60
C PRO A 415 22.07 8.50 15.80
N TYR A 416 21.91 7.33 16.42
CA TYR A 416 22.02 6.02 15.74
C TYR A 416 21.00 5.85 14.61
N ASP A 417 19.83 6.50 14.75
CA ASP A 417 18.76 6.45 13.76
C ASP A 417 19.16 7.14 12.43
N LEU A 418 20.24 7.95 12.40
CA LEU A 418 20.81 8.54 11.17
C LEU A 418 21.52 7.51 10.27
N THR A 419 22.09 6.44 10.82
CA THR A 419 22.86 5.46 10.05
C THR A 419 22.17 4.11 9.99
N GLU A 420 21.61 3.68 11.11
CA GLU A 420 21.00 2.34 11.25
C GLU A 420 19.49 2.37 11.04
N GLY A 421 18.85 3.54 11.18
CA GLY A 421 17.40 3.69 11.22
C GLY A 421 16.64 3.28 9.95
N PRO A 422 17.08 3.56 8.70
CA PRO A 422 16.21 3.39 7.52
C PRO A 422 16.66 2.35 6.46
N GLY A 423 17.77 1.62 6.67
CA GLY A 423 18.43 0.85 5.59
C GLY A 423 17.85 -0.53 5.26
N TRP A 424 17.48 -1.34 6.26
CA TRP A 424 17.10 -2.76 6.04
C TRP A 424 15.92 -3.26 6.88
N SER A 425 15.62 -2.62 8.01
CA SER A 425 14.59 -3.09 8.95
C SER A 425 13.77 -1.97 9.58
N TRP A 426 14.00 -0.73 9.14
CA TRP A 426 13.43 0.46 9.76
C TRP A 426 13.59 0.43 11.30
N SER A 427 14.81 0.10 11.75
CA SER A 427 15.13 -0.21 13.15
C SER A 427 15.21 1.02 14.07
N GLY A 428 14.45 2.07 13.74
CA GLY A 428 14.37 3.31 14.50
C GLY A 428 13.12 3.38 15.38
N THR A 429 12.86 4.55 15.93
CA THR A 429 11.70 4.80 16.81
C THR A 429 10.45 5.24 16.06
N MET A 430 10.48 5.20 14.72
CA MET A 430 9.39 5.65 13.87
C MET A 430 8.42 4.50 13.64
N ALA A 431 7.20 4.64 14.14
CA ALA A 431 6.25 3.54 14.23
C ALA A 431 5.15 3.52 13.15
N TRP A 432 5.11 4.55 12.29
CA TRP A 432 4.14 4.71 11.21
C TRP A 432 4.77 5.49 10.04
N PRO A 433 4.28 5.36 8.80
CA PRO A 433 4.73 6.17 7.67
C PRO A 433 4.70 7.69 7.92
N TYR A 434 5.70 8.39 7.38
CA TYR A 434 5.86 9.85 7.43
C TYR A 434 6.72 10.33 6.27
N VAL A 435 6.65 11.62 5.93
CA VAL A 435 7.55 12.29 4.98
C VAL A 435 8.44 13.30 5.70
N LEU A 436 9.59 13.65 5.13
CA LEU A 436 10.45 14.72 5.66
C LEU A 436 10.74 15.76 4.58
N ASP A 437 10.65 17.05 4.94
CA ASP A 437 11.03 18.14 4.04
C ASP A 437 12.53 18.12 3.66
N THR A 438 13.35 17.36 4.40
CA THR A 438 14.77 17.13 4.11
C THR A 438 15.02 16.09 3.01
N GLU A 439 14.07 15.17 2.73
CA GLU A 439 14.33 14.08 1.77
C GLU A 439 14.68 14.59 0.36
N PRO A 440 14.04 15.64 -0.19
CA PRO A 440 14.43 16.21 -1.47
C PRO A 440 15.89 16.67 -1.51
N PHE A 441 16.41 17.23 -0.39
CA PHE A 441 17.80 17.68 -0.28
C PHE A 441 18.77 16.50 -0.23
N VAL A 442 18.40 15.44 0.49
CA VAL A 442 19.16 14.18 0.54
C VAL A 442 19.26 13.56 -0.85
N VAL A 443 18.14 13.47 -1.58
CA VAL A 443 18.10 12.95 -2.96
C VAL A 443 18.95 13.81 -3.92
N ALA A 444 18.98 15.12 -3.71
CA ALA A 444 19.86 16.02 -4.44
C ALA A 444 21.35 15.88 -4.09
N GLY A 445 21.71 14.97 -3.17
CA GLY A 445 23.10 14.68 -2.79
C GLY A 445 23.61 15.51 -1.61
N MET A 446 22.79 16.40 -1.02
CA MET A 446 23.19 17.20 0.14
C MET A 446 23.15 16.36 1.43
N ALA A 447 23.78 16.84 2.52
CA ALA A 447 23.65 16.21 3.84
C ALA A 447 22.44 16.80 4.58
N GLY A 448 21.31 16.08 4.53
CA GLY A 448 20.06 16.51 5.14
C GLY A 448 19.57 15.50 6.20
N PHE A 449 19.12 15.98 7.35
CA PHE A 449 18.46 15.14 8.35
C PHE A 449 17.44 15.95 9.14
N THR A 450 16.42 15.31 9.68
CA THR A 450 15.38 15.92 10.49
C THR A 450 15.54 15.49 11.94
N ILE A 451 15.43 16.47 12.85
CA ILE A 451 15.21 16.26 14.28
C ILE A 451 13.72 16.00 14.45
N ARG A 452 13.34 14.73 14.56
CA ARG A 452 11.95 14.28 14.66
C ARG A 452 11.67 13.68 16.03
N THR A 453 10.50 13.91 16.60
CA THR A 453 10.10 13.28 17.87
C THR A 453 10.19 11.75 17.79
N ALA A 454 10.90 11.12 18.73
CA ALA A 454 11.05 9.67 18.80
C ALA A 454 9.77 9.01 19.32
N PHE A 455 9.47 7.77 18.90
CA PHE A 455 8.28 7.01 19.33
C PHE A 455 6.95 7.73 19.13
N SER A 456 6.92 8.70 18.21
CA SER A 456 5.72 9.47 17.93
C SER A 456 4.83 8.74 16.93
N TYR A 457 3.59 8.52 17.35
CA TYR A 457 2.49 8.10 16.49
C TYR A 457 1.66 9.28 16.00
N ARG A 458 2.02 10.52 16.35
CA ARG A 458 1.29 11.75 16.01
C ARG A 458 -0.21 11.53 16.07
N VAL A 459 -0.69 11.15 17.25
CA VAL A 459 -2.03 10.58 17.43
C VAL A 459 -3.12 11.53 16.95
N LEU A 460 -2.87 12.84 16.89
CA LEU A 460 -3.83 13.86 16.48
C LEU A 460 -3.54 14.49 15.11
N GLU A 461 -2.53 13.98 14.38
CA GLU A 461 -2.20 14.49 13.04
C GLU A 461 -3.38 14.30 12.09
N GLY A 462 -3.76 15.38 11.42
CA GLY A 462 -4.90 15.41 10.52
C GLY A 462 -6.27 15.55 11.18
N SER A 463 -6.33 15.53 12.51
CA SER A 463 -7.58 15.66 13.25
C SER A 463 -8.26 16.99 12.92
N PRO A 464 -9.59 17.01 12.66
CA PRO A 464 -10.31 18.22 12.30
C PRO A 464 -10.70 19.09 13.50
N LEU A 465 -10.38 18.69 14.74
CA LEU A 465 -10.61 19.50 15.93
C LEU A 465 -9.29 20.05 16.50
N SER A 466 -9.40 21.19 17.19
CA SER A 466 -8.26 21.84 17.81
C SER A 466 -7.52 20.91 18.76
N ASP A 467 -6.21 20.86 18.59
CA ASP A 467 -5.30 20.04 19.38
C ASP A 467 -4.66 20.79 20.57
N LEU A 468 -4.99 22.08 20.77
CA LEU A 468 -4.31 22.99 21.70
C LEU A 468 -4.15 22.43 23.11
N SER A 469 -5.24 21.97 23.74
CA SER A 469 -5.19 21.51 25.13
C SER A 469 -4.29 20.30 25.37
N TYR A 470 -4.05 19.46 24.35
CA TYR A 470 -3.11 18.32 24.44
C TYR A 470 -1.68 18.79 24.38
N VAL A 471 -1.41 19.76 23.51
CA VAL A 471 -0.09 20.36 23.39
C VAL A 471 0.24 21.11 24.68
N GLU A 472 -0.67 21.95 25.18
CA GLU A 472 -0.49 22.73 26.41
C GLU A 472 -0.21 21.84 27.63
N SER A 473 -1.01 20.79 27.85
CA SER A 473 -0.85 19.91 29.01
C SER A 473 0.46 19.11 29.01
N ARG A 474 1.05 18.90 27.83
CA ARG A 474 2.27 18.09 27.62
C ARG A 474 3.50 18.92 27.30
N PHE A 475 3.34 20.22 27.08
CA PHE A 475 4.38 21.07 26.50
C PHE A 475 5.67 21.02 27.32
N ASN A 476 5.55 21.20 28.63
CA ASN A 476 6.72 21.26 29.51
C ASN A 476 7.48 19.93 29.55
N ASP A 477 6.78 18.82 29.77
CA ASP A 477 7.44 17.53 30.00
C ASP A 477 7.83 16.78 28.72
N ARG A 478 7.21 17.13 27.58
CA ARG A 478 7.41 16.42 26.31
C ARG A 478 7.98 17.30 25.20
N VAL A 479 7.65 18.58 25.12
CA VAL A 479 8.14 19.45 24.03
C VAL A 479 9.43 20.18 24.40
N VAL A 480 9.56 20.69 25.64
CA VAL A 480 10.77 21.43 26.09
C VAL A 480 12.05 20.60 25.96
N PRO A 481 12.11 19.31 26.33
CA PRO A 481 13.32 18.50 26.13
C PRO A 481 13.76 18.39 24.66
N GLN A 482 12.79 18.37 23.73
CA GLN A 482 13.05 18.34 22.30
C GLN A 482 13.56 19.70 21.80
N LEU A 483 12.97 20.80 22.27
CA LEU A 483 13.43 22.16 21.96
C LEU A 483 14.85 22.39 22.47
N ALA A 484 15.17 21.91 23.68
CA ALA A 484 16.51 21.98 24.24
C ALA A 484 17.51 21.19 23.38
N SER A 485 17.11 20.00 22.91
CA SER A 485 17.91 19.18 21.99
C SER A 485 18.14 19.89 20.65
N LEU A 486 17.10 20.50 20.07
CA LEU A 486 17.18 21.31 18.85
C LEU A 486 18.15 22.48 19.03
N THR A 487 17.98 23.28 20.09
CA THR A 487 18.83 24.44 20.38
C THR A 487 20.28 24.05 20.56
N ALA A 488 20.56 22.95 21.28
CA ALA A 488 21.92 22.47 21.49
C ALA A 488 22.59 22.01 20.19
N ILE A 489 21.88 21.25 19.35
CA ILE A 489 22.38 20.82 18.04
C ILE A 489 22.62 22.05 17.13
N ALA A 490 21.66 22.97 17.08
CA ALA A 490 21.71 24.15 16.22
C ALA A 490 22.89 25.06 16.59
N VAL A 491 22.96 25.49 17.86
CA VAL A 491 23.99 26.40 18.36
C VAL A 491 25.37 25.73 18.30
N GLY A 492 25.47 24.46 18.70
CA GLY A 492 26.73 23.73 18.64
C GLY A 492 27.26 23.65 17.22
N LEU A 493 26.46 23.15 16.27
CA LEU A 493 26.88 22.99 14.87
C LEU A 493 27.25 24.31 14.19
N LEU A 494 26.50 25.38 14.46
CA LEU A 494 26.80 26.70 13.92
C LEU A 494 28.15 27.26 14.40
N ASN A 495 28.67 26.78 15.53
CA ASN A 495 29.86 27.34 16.21
C ASN A 495 31.06 26.38 16.32
N GLU A 496 30.94 25.11 15.90
CA GLU A 496 32.09 24.19 15.81
C GLU A 496 33.19 24.77 14.90
N PRO A 497 34.49 24.73 15.26
CA PRO A 497 35.55 25.37 14.47
C PRO A 497 35.70 24.80 13.05
N GLU A 498 35.38 23.52 12.88
CA GLU A 498 35.45 22.77 11.62
C GLU A 498 34.31 21.76 11.50
N VAL A 499 33.91 21.45 10.26
CA VAL A 499 32.98 20.37 9.92
C VAL A 499 33.76 19.30 9.17
N ARG A 500 33.88 18.10 9.74
CA ARG A 500 34.70 17.01 9.15
C ARG A 500 33.89 16.15 8.19
N VAL A 501 33.41 16.77 7.12
CA VAL A 501 32.70 16.10 6.01
C VAL A 501 33.38 16.44 4.70
N VAL A 502 33.50 15.47 3.79
CA VAL A 502 34.09 15.70 2.47
C VAL A 502 33.19 16.65 1.67
N ARG A 503 33.73 17.82 1.30
CA ARG A 503 32.99 18.91 0.63
C ARG A 503 32.25 18.45 -0.63
N SER A 504 32.89 17.65 -1.49
CA SER A 504 32.27 17.18 -2.74
C SER A 504 31.07 16.25 -2.54
N LEU A 505 30.90 15.68 -1.34
CA LEU A 505 29.79 14.79 -1.02
C LEU A 505 28.53 15.53 -0.58
N VAL A 506 28.58 16.83 -0.31
CA VAL A 506 27.42 17.61 0.17
C VAL A 506 26.91 18.64 -0.83
N LEU A 507 27.46 18.66 -2.04
CA LEU A 507 27.06 19.59 -3.09
C LEU A 507 25.75 19.17 -3.76
N PRO A 508 24.84 20.12 -4.07
CA PRO A 508 23.62 19.82 -4.79
C PRO A 508 23.92 19.33 -6.21
N THR A 509 23.33 18.19 -6.57
CA THR A 509 23.68 17.43 -7.78
C THR A 509 22.43 17.08 -8.60
N ARG A 510 22.50 17.32 -9.92
CA ARG A 510 21.45 16.93 -10.87
C ARG A 510 21.39 15.41 -11.08
N LEU A 511 22.55 14.80 -11.28
CA LEU A 511 22.71 13.36 -11.45
C LEU A 511 24.16 12.99 -11.17
N HIS A 512 24.39 12.09 -10.22
CA HIS A 512 25.70 11.51 -9.97
C HIS A 512 25.75 10.08 -10.55
N PRO A 513 26.50 9.82 -11.63
CA PRO A 513 26.42 8.55 -12.35
C PRO A 513 26.93 7.34 -11.55
N LEU A 514 27.87 7.53 -10.61
CA LEU A 514 28.45 6.43 -9.83
C LEU A 514 27.74 6.14 -8.51
N LEU A 515 27.08 7.15 -7.93
CA LEU A 515 26.46 7.07 -6.61
C LEU A 515 24.94 6.94 -6.70
N TYR A 516 24.40 7.01 -7.94
CA TYR A 516 22.99 6.89 -8.25
C TYR A 516 22.11 7.78 -7.37
N TRP A 517 22.53 9.01 -7.07
CA TRP A 517 21.69 10.06 -6.48
C TRP A 517 21.60 11.27 -7.42
N GLY A 518 20.56 12.08 -7.29
CA GLY A 518 20.33 13.23 -8.15
C GLY A 518 18.89 13.69 -8.19
N PHE A 519 18.71 14.95 -8.58
CA PHE A 519 17.41 15.63 -8.67
C PHE A 519 16.98 15.81 -10.14
N ILE A 520 16.10 14.94 -10.63
CA ILE A 520 15.74 14.80 -12.05
C ILE A 520 14.39 15.43 -12.37
N ASP A 521 14.28 16.03 -13.57
CA ASP A 521 13.01 16.53 -14.10
C ASP A 521 12.31 15.46 -14.96
N LEU A 522 11.01 15.28 -14.73
CA LEU A 522 10.13 14.44 -15.52
C LEU A 522 9.11 15.30 -16.29
N GLU A 523 9.05 15.11 -17.61
CA GLU A 523 8.02 15.68 -18.46
C GLU A 523 7.05 14.57 -18.89
N VAL A 524 5.78 14.72 -18.53
CA VAL A 524 4.73 13.75 -18.85
C VAL A 524 3.82 14.33 -19.93
N ARG A 525 3.58 13.56 -20.99
CA ARG A 525 2.60 13.89 -22.04
C ARG A 525 1.34 13.07 -21.82
N VAL A 526 0.21 13.73 -21.66
CA VAL A 526 -1.11 13.11 -21.54
C VAL A 526 -1.80 13.19 -22.89
N LEU A 527 -2.00 12.03 -23.50
CA LEU A 527 -2.47 11.91 -24.87
C LEU A 527 -3.69 11.00 -24.96
N GLU A 528 -4.55 11.25 -25.93
CA GLU A 528 -5.65 10.38 -26.32
C GLU A 528 -5.43 9.91 -27.76
N TYR A 529 -5.47 8.60 -28.02
CA TYR A 529 -5.36 8.09 -29.39
C TYR A 529 -6.66 8.31 -30.17
N ASN A 530 -6.64 9.13 -31.21
CA ASN A 530 -7.78 9.38 -32.08
C ASN A 530 -7.82 8.36 -33.22
N VAL A 531 -8.76 7.40 -33.12
CA VAL A 531 -8.90 6.31 -34.09
C VAL A 531 -9.21 6.82 -35.50
N SER A 532 -10.00 7.90 -35.63
CA SER A 532 -10.36 8.47 -36.93
C SER A 532 -9.19 9.16 -37.62
N ARG A 533 -8.28 9.78 -36.85
CA ARG A 533 -7.08 10.44 -37.38
C ARG A 533 -5.87 9.51 -37.49
N GLY A 534 -5.88 8.38 -36.79
CA GLY A 534 -4.71 7.50 -36.67
C GLY A 534 -3.54 8.12 -35.88
N TRP A 535 -3.80 9.14 -35.05
CA TRP A 535 -2.78 9.89 -34.32
C TRP A 535 -3.23 10.27 -32.90
N TYR A 536 -2.30 10.77 -32.08
CA TYR A 536 -2.57 11.18 -30.72
C TYR A 536 -2.94 12.67 -30.61
N ASP A 537 -4.05 12.97 -29.94
CA ASP A 537 -4.47 14.32 -29.57
C ASP A 537 -4.09 14.59 -28.09
N PRO A 538 -3.61 15.79 -27.74
CA PRO A 538 -3.30 16.13 -26.34
C PRO A 538 -4.56 16.30 -25.49
N VAL A 539 -4.49 15.90 -24.21
CA VAL A 539 -5.60 16.07 -23.25
C VAL A 539 -5.25 17.16 -22.23
N PRO A 540 -5.62 18.43 -22.48
CA PRO A 540 -5.30 19.54 -21.57
C PRO A 540 -6.12 19.47 -20.28
N GLY A 541 -5.54 19.98 -19.19
CA GLY A 541 -6.19 20.04 -17.88
C GLY A 541 -6.32 18.70 -17.15
N ALA A 542 -5.76 17.61 -17.69
CA ALA A 542 -5.63 16.36 -16.96
C ALA A 542 -4.65 16.51 -15.79
N VAL A 543 -4.96 15.89 -14.66
CA VAL A 543 -4.09 15.84 -13.49
C VAL A 543 -3.25 14.58 -13.57
N VAL A 544 -1.94 14.77 -13.71
CA VAL A 544 -0.92 13.74 -13.65
C VAL A 544 -0.59 13.46 -12.20
N ARG A 545 -0.66 12.19 -11.81
CA ARG A 545 -0.26 11.67 -10.51
C ARG A 545 1.02 10.85 -10.68
N VAL A 546 2.09 11.25 -10.01
CA VAL A 546 3.40 10.59 -10.06
C VAL A 546 3.80 10.18 -8.65
N GLY A 547 4.15 8.92 -8.45
CA GLY A 547 4.59 8.46 -7.14
C GLY A 547 5.42 7.20 -7.25
N ARG A 548 6.16 6.92 -6.18
CA ARG A 548 6.45 5.54 -5.84
C ARG A 548 5.11 4.85 -5.58
N PHE A 549 5.00 3.58 -5.93
CA PHE A 549 3.85 2.80 -5.48
C PHE A 549 3.78 2.82 -3.94
N SER A 550 2.84 3.58 -3.38
CA SER A 550 2.61 3.66 -1.95
C SER A 550 1.17 4.01 -1.59
N ASP A 551 0.64 3.37 -0.56
CA ASP A 551 -0.66 3.60 0.06
C ASP A 551 -0.67 4.80 1.03
N TYR A 552 0.50 5.40 1.31
CA TYR A 552 0.58 6.64 2.09
C TYR A 552 0.24 7.84 1.19
N PRO A 553 -0.86 8.57 1.45
CA PRO A 553 -1.46 9.52 0.48
C PRO A 553 -0.57 10.71 0.13
N PHE A 554 0.41 11.04 0.96
CA PHE A 554 1.27 12.22 0.78
C PHE A 554 2.56 11.92 0.01
N THR A 555 2.72 10.69 -0.48
CA THR A 555 3.84 10.26 -1.33
C THR A 555 3.62 10.53 -2.82
N TRP A 556 2.44 11.05 -3.18
CA TRP A 556 2.05 11.34 -4.55
C TRP A 556 2.32 12.80 -4.93
N ILE A 557 2.94 12.98 -6.08
CA ILE A 557 3.14 14.27 -6.73
C ILE A 557 2.01 14.50 -7.71
N LEU A 558 1.32 15.64 -7.59
CA LEU A 558 0.30 16.07 -8.52
C LEU A 558 0.84 17.19 -9.43
N ALA A 559 0.63 17.06 -10.73
CA ALA A 559 0.97 18.08 -11.72
C ALA A 559 -0.13 18.16 -12.79
N ARG A 560 -0.37 19.35 -13.34
CA ARG A 560 -1.42 19.53 -14.36
C ARG A 560 -0.83 19.58 -15.75
N ALA A 561 -1.52 18.96 -16.69
CA ALA A 561 -1.22 19.04 -18.10
C ALA A 561 -1.62 20.41 -18.69
N ASP A 562 -0.66 21.09 -19.34
CA ASP A 562 -0.86 22.37 -20.03
C ASP A 562 -1.76 22.23 -21.27
N GLY A 563 -1.94 23.33 -22.03
CA GLY A 563 -2.73 23.33 -23.27
C GLY A 563 -2.24 22.35 -24.36
N ARG A 564 -1.01 21.84 -24.25
CA ARG A 564 -0.42 20.83 -25.15
C ARG A 564 -0.43 19.43 -24.53
N GLY A 565 -1.12 19.24 -23.40
CA GLY A 565 -1.15 17.97 -22.69
C GLY A 565 0.14 17.66 -21.92
N VAL A 566 0.99 18.66 -21.63
CA VAL A 566 2.30 18.43 -20.98
C VAL A 566 2.25 18.83 -19.51
N ALA A 567 2.60 17.90 -18.60
CA ALA A 567 2.80 18.16 -17.18
C ALA A 567 4.29 18.02 -16.82
N ARG A 568 4.77 18.87 -15.90
CA ARG A 568 6.17 18.84 -15.44
C ARG A 568 6.23 18.49 -13.97
N VAL A 569 7.09 17.54 -13.64
CA VAL A 569 7.36 17.07 -12.28
C VAL A 569 8.84 17.23 -11.99
N HIS A 570 9.15 17.91 -10.89
CA HIS A 570 10.52 18.19 -10.48
C HIS A 570 10.94 17.28 -9.33
N GLY A 571 12.16 16.73 -9.41
CA GLY A 571 12.78 16.01 -8.30
C GLY A 571 12.39 14.54 -8.20
N ILE A 572 12.29 13.81 -9.31
CA ILE A 572 12.27 12.35 -9.23
C ILE A 572 13.69 11.81 -9.01
N THR A 573 13.80 10.60 -8.47
CA THR A 573 15.08 9.94 -8.23
C THR A 573 15.62 9.21 -9.47
N PRO A 574 16.94 9.05 -9.62
CA PRO A 574 17.56 8.26 -10.69
C PRO A 574 17.24 6.76 -10.61
N GLN A 575 17.46 6.08 -11.74
CA GLN A 575 17.43 4.63 -11.88
C GLN A 575 18.42 4.00 -10.90
N GLY A 576 18.01 2.89 -10.31
CA GLY A 576 18.76 2.19 -9.27
C GLY A 576 18.29 2.54 -7.87
N LEU A 577 17.66 3.72 -7.65
CA LEU A 577 16.97 4.06 -6.41
C LEU A 577 15.49 3.61 -6.45
N ASN A 578 14.68 4.21 -7.35
CA ASN A 578 13.25 3.89 -7.48
C ASN A 578 12.81 3.82 -8.95
N ALA A 579 11.68 3.15 -9.16
CA ALA A 579 10.83 3.31 -10.35
C ALA A 579 9.59 4.14 -9.98
N TRP A 580 9.18 5.02 -10.87
CA TRP A 580 8.05 5.94 -10.64
C TRP A 580 6.84 5.54 -11.48
N LEU A 581 5.70 5.35 -10.82
CA LEU A 581 4.41 5.15 -11.48
C LEU A 581 3.85 6.52 -11.88
N VAL A 582 3.41 6.63 -13.13
CA VAL A 582 2.85 7.84 -13.72
C VAL A 582 1.47 7.52 -14.28
N GLU A 583 0.48 8.25 -13.78
CA GLU A 583 -0.91 8.11 -14.13
C GLU A 583 -1.51 9.48 -14.44
N ALA A 584 -2.63 9.52 -15.18
CA ALA A 584 -3.29 10.77 -15.52
C ALA A 584 -4.81 10.62 -15.48
N TYR A 585 -5.48 11.56 -14.82
CA TYR A 585 -6.92 11.54 -14.62
C TYR A 585 -7.56 12.88 -14.96
N LYS A 586 -8.76 12.85 -15.53
CA LYS A 586 -9.60 14.05 -15.71
C LYS A 586 -11.07 13.67 -15.52
N PRO A 587 -11.69 14.01 -14.38
CA PRO A 587 -13.13 13.82 -14.19
C PRO A 587 -13.92 14.54 -15.29
N VAL A 588 -14.92 13.87 -15.85
CA VAL A 588 -15.86 14.47 -16.81
C VAL A 588 -17.21 14.70 -16.13
N ASN A 589 -17.70 13.68 -15.43
CA ASN A 589 -18.88 13.73 -14.56
C ASN A 589 -18.82 12.55 -13.56
N ASN A 590 -19.89 12.30 -12.81
CA ASN A 590 -19.93 11.25 -11.78
C ASN A 590 -19.81 9.81 -12.31
N SER A 591 -19.98 9.58 -13.61
CA SER A 591 -19.91 8.24 -14.23
C SER A 591 -18.83 8.12 -15.31
N TRP A 592 -18.21 9.23 -15.71
CA TRP A 592 -17.21 9.27 -16.77
C TRP A 592 -15.96 10.01 -16.33
N MET A 593 -14.82 9.41 -16.63
CA MET A 593 -13.50 9.95 -16.30
C MET A 593 -12.51 9.62 -17.41
N TYR A 594 -11.62 10.55 -17.74
CA TYR A 594 -10.41 10.18 -18.45
C TYR A 594 -9.49 9.41 -17.51
N MET A 595 -9.14 8.19 -17.88
CA MET A 595 -8.27 7.32 -17.09
C MET A 595 -7.20 6.69 -17.98
N PRO A 596 -6.07 6.21 -17.42
CA PRO A 596 -5.10 5.41 -18.17
C PRO A 596 -5.81 4.22 -18.80
N ALA A 597 -5.71 4.11 -20.13
CA ALA A 597 -6.45 3.11 -20.88
C ALA A 597 -5.52 2.02 -21.41
N TYR A 598 -5.94 0.77 -21.29
CA TYR A 598 -5.40 -0.36 -22.03
C TYR A 598 -6.19 -0.52 -23.33
N GLY A 599 -5.52 -0.90 -24.41
CA GLY A 599 -6.19 -1.15 -25.68
C GLY A 599 -5.31 -0.85 -26.89
N MET A 600 -5.95 -0.59 -28.02
CA MET A 600 -5.27 -0.28 -29.27
C MET A 600 -4.43 1.00 -29.14
N HIS A 601 -3.11 0.89 -29.33
CA HIS A 601 -2.15 2.00 -29.17
C HIS A 601 -2.14 2.61 -27.75
N SER A 602 -2.49 1.83 -26.72
CA SER A 602 -2.55 2.31 -25.34
C SER A 602 -2.15 1.21 -24.34
N THR A 603 -1.21 1.52 -23.45
CA THR A 603 -0.59 0.53 -22.53
C THR A 603 -0.97 0.72 -21.06
N GLY A 604 -1.95 1.59 -20.77
CA GLY A 604 -2.34 1.96 -19.42
C GLY A 604 -1.38 2.97 -18.77
N PRO A 605 -1.11 2.87 -17.46
CA PRO A 605 -0.18 3.76 -16.77
C PRO A 605 1.27 3.53 -17.20
N ALA A 606 2.13 4.52 -16.99
CA ALA A 606 3.54 4.45 -17.38
C ALA A 606 4.44 4.23 -16.16
N TRP A 607 5.49 3.42 -16.34
CA TRP A 607 6.56 3.25 -15.35
C TRP A 607 7.83 3.91 -15.85
N VAL A 608 8.42 4.78 -15.02
CA VAL A 608 9.57 5.61 -15.39
C VAL A 608 10.79 5.23 -14.56
N ASN A 609 11.88 4.94 -15.26
CA ASN A 609 13.22 4.78 -14.70
C ASN A 609 14.12 5.87 -15.27
N ALA A 610 14.78 6.64 -14.39
CA ALA A 610 15.45 7.87 -14.80
C ALA A 610 16.97 7.71 -14.92
N LEU A 611 17.49 7.64 -16.15
CA LEU A 611 18.93 7.53 -16.43
C LEU A 611 19.61 8.85 -16.81
N VAL A 612 18.82 9.89 -17.06
CA VAL A 612 19.29 11.18 -17.55
C VAL A 612 18.65 12.31 -16.75
N PRO A 613 19.26 13.51 -16.68
CA PRO A 613 18.74 14.63 -15.87
C PRO A 613 17.35 15.13 -16.26
N ARG A 614 16.85 14.77 -17.44
CA ARG A 614 15.49 15.06 -17.91
C ARG A 614 14.92 13.86 -18.64
N VAL A 615 13.80 13.35 -18.15
CA VAL A 615 13.13 12.14 -18.66
C VAL A 615 11.76 12.51 -19.20
N TYR A 616 11.28 11.75 -20.19
CA TYR A 616 9.97 11.94 -20.80
C TYR A 616 9.14 10.67 -20.60
N ALA A 617 7.87 10.85 -20.25
CA ALA A 617 6.88 9.78 -20.18
C ALA A 617 5.63 10.16 -20.96
N THR A 618 4.92 9.16 -21.46
CA THR A 618 3.62 9.35 -22.11
C THR A 618 2.59 8.48 -21.41
N VAL A 619 1.46 9.06 -21.04
CA VAL A 619 0.31 8.34 -20.49
C VAL A 619 -0.85 8.51 -21.45
N ASN A 620 -1.30 7.39 -22.00
CA ASN A 620 -2.43 7.37 -22.91
C ASN A 620 -3.72 7.19 -22.11
N VAL A 621 -4.63 8.16 -22.26
CA VAL A 621 -5.90 8.21 -21.55
C VAL A 621 -7.08 8.14 -22.51
N LYS A 622 -8.21 7.64 -22.02
CA LYS A 622 -9.50 7.66 -22.74
C LYS A 622 -10.63 8.05 -21.79
N PRO A 623 -11.69 8.73 -22.28
CA PRO A 623 -12.91 8.91 -21.52
C PRO A 623 -13.61 7.56 -21.41
N LEU A 624 -13.75 7.04 -20.18
CA LEU A 624 -14.30 5.72 -19.90
C LEU A 624 -15.43 5.85 -18.87
N ARG A 625 -16.44 4.97 -18.99
CA ARG A 625 -17.50 4.87 -17.97
C ARG A 625 -16.98 4.05 -16.79
N VAL A 626 -17.05 4.63 -15.60
CA VAL A 626 -16.46 4.12 -14.35
C VAL A 626 -17.46 3.27 -13.58
N HIS A 627 -17.03 2.10 -13.13
CA HIS A 627 -17.73 1.24 -12.18
C HIS A 627 -16.81 0.96 -11.00
N ALA A 628 -17.33 1.03 -9.79
CA ALA A 628 -16.57 0.73 -8.58
C ALA A 628 -16.75 -0.74 -8.17
N LEU A 629 -15.65 -1.36 -7.79
CA LEU A 629 -15.56 -2.72 -7.27
C LEU A 629 -15.28 -2.61 -5.77
N LEU A 630 -16.20 -3.06 -4.92
CA LEU A 630 -15.99 -3.15 -3.48
C LEU A 630 -15.52 -4.57 -3.11
N ASP A 631 -15.17 -4.78 -1.85
CA ASP A 631 -14.86 -6.08 -1.26
C ASP A 631 -13.75 -6.83 -2.01
N LEU A 632 -12.62 -6.15 -2.24
CA LEU A 632 -11.42 -6.73 -2.88
C LEU A 632 -10.69 -7.73 -1.96
N TYR A 633 -11.37 -8.82 -1.62
CA TYR A 633 -10.86 -9.92 -0.81
C TYR A 633 -10.58 -11.13 -1.67
N TYR A 634 -9.55 -11.90 -1.31
CA TYR A 634 -9.27 -13.17 -1.96
C TYR A 634 -10.21 -14.26 -1.39
N PRO A 635 -11.22 -14.74 -2.15
CA PRO A 635 -12.35 -15.47 -1.57
C PRO A 635 -12.04 -16.87 -1.05
N ARG A 636 -10.97 -17.50 -1.55
CA ARG A 636 -10.55 -18.83 -1.07
C ARG A 636 -9.99 -18.78 0.36
N LEU A 637 -9.37 -17.66 0.74
CA LEU A 637 -8.79 -17.45 2.07
C LEU A 637 -9.59 -16.46 2.94
N MET A 638 -10.49 -15.69 2.34
CA MET A 638 -11.10 -14.48 2.91
C MET A 638 -10.12 -13.60 3.68
N ARG A 639 -9.12 -13.14 2.93
CA ARG A 639 -8.10 -12.20 3.36
C ARG A 639 -8.08 -11.02 2.40
N ARG A 640 -7.77 -9.83 2.89
CA ARG A 640 -7.39 -8.71 2.02
C ARG A 640 -6.22 -9.11 1.10
N CYS A 641 -6.17 -8.48 -0.07
CA CYS A 641 -5.16 -8.78 -1.08
C CYS A 641 -3.74 -8.43 -0.61
N ALA A 642 -3.58 -7.40 0.23
CA ALA A 642 -2.34 -7.10 0.94
C ALA A 642 -2.59 -7.07 2.45
N VAL A 643 -1.73 -7.74 3.20
CA VAL A 643 -1.58 -7.57 4.65
C VAL A 643 -0.23 -6.91 4.87
N GLU A 644 -0.27 -5.63 5.18
CA GLU A 644 0.92 -4.80 5.28
C GLU A 644 1.47 -4.74 6.70
N ASP A 645 2.78 -4.52 6.79
CA ASP A 645 3.39 -4.14 8.06
C ASP A 645 2.92 -2.73 8.42
N PRO A 646 2.14 -2.51 9.49
CA PRO A 646 1.63 -1.18 9.82
C PRO A 646 2.73 -0.14 10.05
N ARG A 647 3.97 -0.57 10.31
CA ARG A 647 5.12 0.32 10.53
C ARG A 647 5.73 0.84 9.23
N TYR A 648 5.52 0.14 8.12
CA TYR A 648 6.20 0.40 6.84
C TYR A 648 5.23 0.50 5.64
N GLY A 649 3.96 0.14 5.85
CA GLY A 649 2.90 0.14 4.85
C GLY A 649 3.27 -0.67 3.61
N SER A 650 2.92 -0.12 2.45
CA SER A 650 3.27 -0.62 1.11
C SER A 650 4.74 -0.91 0.81
N LEU A 651 5.68 -0.52 1.68
CA LEU A 651 7.09 -0.86 1.50
C LEU A 651 7.43 -2.27 2.04
N ASN A 652 6.62 -2.87 2.92
CA ASN A 652 6.79 -4.25 3.46
C ASN A 652 5.42 -4.88 3.66
N VAL A 653 5.14 -5.88 2.83
CA VAL A 653 3.87 -6.58 2.83
C VAL A 653 4.11 -7.98 3.39
N TRP A 654 3.52 -8.28 4.56
CA TRP A 654 3.63 -9.60 5.19
C TRP A 654 3.00 -10.69 4.33
N ALA A 655 1.91 -10.37 3.63
CA ALA A 655 1.37 -11.25 2.60
C ALA A 655 0.65 -10.49 1.50
N SER A 656 0.93 -10.85 0.25
CA SER A 656 0.34 -10.22 -0.93
C SER A 656 -0.26 -11.25 -1.88
N THR A 657 -1.40 -10.92 -2.46
CA THR A 657 -2.10 -11.66 -3.50
C THR A 657 -2.40 -10.65 -4.61
N PRO A 658 -1.80 -10.80 -5.81
CA PRO A 658 -2.03 -9.84 -6.88
C PRO A 658 -3.48 -9.95 -7.36
N VAL A 659 -4.11 -8.81 -7.64
CA VAL A 659 -5.49 -8.75 -8.12
C VAL A 659 -5.53 -8.04 -9.46
N THR A 660 -6.27 -8.61 -10.40
CA THR A 660 -6.47 -8.02 -11.74
C THR A 660 -7.95 -8.05 -12.07
N ALA A 661 -8.49 -6.93 -12.56
CA ALA A 661 -9.85 -6.84 -13.05
C ALA A 661 -9.87 -6.58 -14.55
N THR A 662 -10.57 -7.42 -15.30
CA THR A 662 -10.62 -7.38 -16.77
C THR A 662 -12.06 -7.38 -17.26
N PRO A 663 -12.43 -6.46 -18.15
CA PRO A 663 -13.76 -6.41 -18.75
C PRO A 663 -13.81 -7.19 -20.08
N TYR A 664 -14.93 -7.85 -20.32
CA TYR A 664 -15.22 -8.60 -21.54
C TYR A 664 -16.61 -8.26 -22.05
N HIS A 665 -16.80 -8.26 -23.36
CA HIS A 665 -18.14 -8.26 -23.95
C HIS A 665 -18.80 -9.60 -23.66
N THR A 666 -20.01 -9.58 -23.06
CA THR A 666 -20.69 -10.75 -22.50
C THR A 666 -20.96 -11.83 -23.55
N GLU A 667 -21.32 -11.45 -24.77
CA GLU A 667 -21.70 -12.41 -25.82
C GLU A 667 -20.51 -12.96 -26.59
N THR A 668 -19.52 -12.11 -26.88
CA THR A 668 -18.39 -12.46 -27.76
C THR A 668 -17.16 -12.89 -26.99
N GLY A 669 -17.08 -12.60 -25.69
CA GLY A 669 -15.89 -12.84 -24.86
C GLY A 669 -14.70 -11.95 -25.23
N MET A 670 -14.90 -10.93 -26.07
CA MET A 670 -13.82 -10.04 -26.53
C MET A 670 -13.56 -8.94 -25.50
N ILE A 671 -12.28 -8.61 -25.30
CA ILE A 671 -11.88 -7.44 -24.53
C ILE A 671 -12.31 -6.19 -25.33
N PRO A 672 -12.93 -5.17 -24.69
CA PRO A 672 -13.34 -3.95 -25.39
C PRO A 672 -12.11 -3.22 -25.94
N LEU A 673 -12.32 -2.43 -27.00
CA LEU A 673 -11.23 -1.73 -27.71
C LEU A 673 -10.37 -0.88 -26.76
N TYR A 674 -11.01 -0.25 -25.77
CA TYR A 674 -10.37 0.47 -24.68
C TYR A 674 -11.06 0.16 -23.36
N TYR A 675 -10.26 -0.11 -22.34
CA TYR A 675 -10.69 -0.21 -20.95
C TYR A 675 -9.66 0.35 -19.99
N GLY A 676 -10.07 0.65 -18.78
CA GLY A 676 -9.22 1.12 -17.69
C GLY A 676 -9.47 0.24 -16.47
N THR A 677 -8.43 -0.01 -15.70
CA THR A 677 -8.54 -0.77 -14.45
C THR A 677 -7.60 -0.16 -13.43
N MET A 678 -8.11 0.07 -12.23
CA MET A 678 -7.36 0.56 -11.09
C MET A 678 -7.77 -0.30 -9.91
N VAL A 679 -6.99 -1.35 -9.68
CA VAL A 679 -7.17 -2.26 -8.56
C VAL A 679 -5.80 -2.41 -7.92
N TYR A 680 -5.69 -2.00 -6.66
CA TYR A 680 -4.47 -2.12 -5.88
C TYR A 680 -4.72 -3.12 -4.76
N ALA A 681 -3.73 -3.97 -4.47
CA ALA A 681 -3.87 -5.00 -3.43
C ALA A 681 -4.11 -4.41 -2.02
N GLN A 682 -3.67 -3.17 -1.80
CA GLN A 682 -3.80 -2.39 -0.57
C GLN A 682 -5.19 -1.82 -0.33
N SER A 683 -5.98 -1.70 -1.38
CA SER A 683 -7.29 -1.06 -1.32
C SER A 683 -8.38 -2.11 -1.27
N GLU A 684 -9.44 -1.84 -0.50
CA GLU A 684 -10.68 -2.63 -0.53
C GLU A 684 -11.65 -2.18 -1.62
N ILE A 685 -11.33 -1.06 -2.28
CA ILE A 685 -12.09 -0.46 -3.37
C ILE A 685 -11.24 -0.50 -4.64
N GLY A 686 -11.85 -0.76 -5.78
CA GLY A 686 -11.23 -0.68 -7.09
C GLY A 686 -12.13 0.04 -8.08
N ILE A 687 -11.57 0.42 -9.21
CA ILE A 687 -12.31 0.96 -10.34
C ILE A 687 -12.04 0.10 -11.57
N ILE A 688 -13.09 -0.25 -12.30
CA ILE A 688 -13.02 -0.79 -13.65
C ILE A 688 -13.83 0.11 -14.59
N ALA A 689 -13.31 0.36 -15.78
CA ALA A 689 -13.92 1.26 -16.72
C ALA A 689 -13.80 0.76 -18.17
N SER A 690 -14.79 1.07 -19.00
CA SER A 690 -14.82 0.63 -20.41
C SER A 690 -15.41 1.71 -21.31
N THR A 691 -15.07 1.66 -22.59
CA THR A 691 -15.71 2.46 -23.66
C THR A 691 -17.08 1.91 -24.06
N GLN A 692 -17.30 0.60 -23.90
CA GLN A 692 -18.52 -0.08 -24.33
C GLN A 692 -19.54 -0.14 -23.18
N LEU A 693 -20.78 0.24 -23.49
CA LEU A 693 -21.79 0.62 -22.47
C LEU A 693 -22.81 -0.45 -22.13
N LEU A 694 -22.94 -1.49 -22.96
CA LEU A 694 -23.94 -2.54 -22.84
C LEU A 694 -23.28 -3.91 -22.97
N ASN A 695 -23.89 -4.91 -22.33
CA ASN A 695 -23.50 -6.32 -22.39
C ASN A 695 -22.00 -6.52 -22.07
N MET A 696 -21.56 -5.98 -20.95
CA MET A 696 -20.20 -6.18 -20.45
C MET A 696 -20.23 -7.10 -19.23
N THR A 697 -19.25 -7.99 -19.14
CA THR A 697 -18.96 -8.85 -17.99
C THR A 697 -17.61 -8.47 -17.43
N PHE A 698 -17.56 -8.16 -16.14
CA PHE A 698 -16.31 -7.90 -15.42
C PHE A 698 -15.89 -9.15 -14.68
N THR A 699 -14.60 -9.46 -14.76
CA THR A 699 -14.00 -10.58 -14.06
C THR A 699 -12.84 -10.10 -13.20
N MET A 700 -12.58 -10.78 -12.09
CA MET A 700 -11.38 -10.55 -11.30
C MET A 700 -10.63 -11.85 -11.01
N SER A 701 -9.31 -11.81 -11.16
CA SER A 701 -8.40 -12.88 -10.75
C SER A 701 -7.51 -12.42 -9.59
N PHE A 702 -7.16 -13.35 -8.71
CA PHE A 702 -6.36 -13.13 -7.50
C PHE A 702 -5.04 -13.92 -7.56
N GLY A 703 -4.25 -13.69 -8.61
CA GLY A 703 -2.98 -14.40 -8.85
C GLY A 703 -3.16 -15.85 -9.33
N GLU A 704 -4.40 -16.23 -9.61
CA GLU A 704 -4.76 -17.56 -10.08
C GLU A 704 -5.13 -17.55 -11.56
N ARG A 705 -5.20 -18.76 -12.13
CA ARG A 705 -5.58 -18.94 -13.52
C ARG A 705 -7.07 -18.61 -13.77
N TRP A 706 -7.93 -18.87 -12.79
CA TRP A 706 -9.37 -18.74 -12.95
C TRP A 706 -9.90 -17.47 -12.29
N PRO A 707 -10.86 -16.76 -12.93
CA PRO A 707 -11.49 -15.62 -12.29
C PRO A 707 -12.35 -16.10 -11.13
N LEU A 708 -12.16 -15.47 -9.96
CA LEU A 708 -12.91 -15.80 -8.75
C LEU A 708 -14.04 -14.82 -8.46
N ASN A 709 -14.17 -13.75 -9.29
CA ASN A 709 -15.30 -12.84 -9.31
C ASN A 709 -15.78 -12.68 -10.74
N VAL A 710 -17.10 -12.73 -10.95
CA VAL A 710 -17.73 -12.51 -12.27
C VAL A 710 -19.04 -11.76 -12.07
N VAL A 711 -19.20 -10.60 -12.72
CA VAL A 711 -20.41 -9.76 -12.64
C VAL A 711 -20.76 -9.17 -13.99
N GLN A 712 -22.05 -8.96 -14.25
CA GLN A 712 -22.52 -8.23 -15.43
C GLN A 712 -22.61 -6.73 -15.12
N ALA A 713 -22.16 -5.90 -16.06
CA ALA A 713 -21.91 -4.47 -15.95
C ALA A 713 -23.18 -3.58 -15.96
N GLU A 714 -24.19 -3.90 -15.15
CA GLU A 714 -25.47 -3.20 -15.07
C GLU A 714 -25.53 -2.07 -14.02
N LYS A 715 -24.65 -2.08 -13.01
CA LYS A 715 -24.70 -1.21 -11.82
C LYS A 715 -23.44 -0.34 -11.70
N PRO A 716 -23.52 0.82 -11.03
CA PRO A 716 -22.34 1.65 -10.76
C PRO A 716 -21.38 1.05 -9.71
N PHE A 717 -21.88 0.21 -8.81
CA PHE A 717 -21.11 -0.42 -7.73
C PHE A 717 -21.36 -1.93 -7.71
N TYR A 718 -20.32 -2.71 -7.41
CA TYR A 718 -20.37 -4.15 -7.21
C TYR A 718 -19.79 -4.53 -5.86
N SER A 719 -20.36 -5.55 -5.23
CA SER A 719 -19.96 -6.02 -3.89
C SER A 719 -19.98 -7.54 -3.81
N ALA A 720 -19.65 -8.08 -2.63
CA ALA A 720 -19.75 -9.50 -2.33
C ALA A 720 -21.13 -10.11 -2.67
N PHE A 721 -22.21 -9.33 -2.61
CA PHE A 721 -23.54 -9.79 -3.03
C PHE A 721 -23.57 -10.20 -4.50
N ASP A 722 -22.98 -9.38 -5.37
CA ASP A 722 -22.95 -9.61 -6.81
C ASP A 722 -21.94 -10.70 -7.16
N TYR A 723 -20.77 -10.70 -6.51
CA TYR A 723 -19.73 -11.72 -6.73
C TYR A 723 -20.20 -13.12 -6.34
N ALA A 724 -20.83 -13.27 -5.17
CA ALA A 724 -21.34 -14.55 -4.69
C ALA A 724 -22.33 -15.16 -5.68
N ALA A 725 -23.31 -14.36 -6.13
CA ALA A 725 -24.33 -14.80 -7.07
C ALA A 725 -23.76 -15.09 -8.48
N GLY A 726 -22.80 -14.28 -8.93
CA GLY A 726 -22.16 -14.47 -10.24
C GLY A 726 -21.30 -15.72 -10.31
N VAL A 727 -20.44 -15.93 -9.30
CA VAL A 727 -19.53 -17.08 -9.24
C VAL A 727 -20.30 -18.38 -8.98
N TYR A 728 -21.33 -18.35 -8.13
CA TYR A 728 -22.20 -19.51 -7.94
C TYR A 728 -22.89 -19.92 -9.24
N ARG A 729 -23.47 -18.97 -9.99
CA ARG A 729 -24.10 -19.26 -11.30
C ARG A 729 -23.09 -19.88 -12.28
N LEU A 730 -21.88 -19.33 -12.34
CA LEU A 730 -20.81 -19.84 -13.19
C LEU A 730 -20.39 -21.27 -12.79
N ALA A 731 -20.15 -21.50 -11.50
CA ALA A 731 -19.71 -22.78 -10.96
C ALA A 731 -20.79 -23.85 -11.16
N SER A 732 -22.02 -23.55 -10.74
CA SER A 732 -23.18 -24.45 -10.85
C SER A 732 -23.48 -24.81 -12.30
N SER A 733 -23.52 -23.82 -13.22
CA SER A 733 -23.79 -24.07 -14.64
C SER A 733 -22.70 -24.92 -15.31
N ARG A 734 -21.42 -24.70 -14.98
CA ARG A 734 -20.33 -25.52 -15.54
C ARG A 734 -20.33 -26.91 -14.95
N TYR A 735 -20.53 -27.03 -13.65
CA TYR A 735 -20.55 -28.31 -12.97
C TYR A 735 -21.75 -29.17 -13.39
N SER A 736 -22.92 -28.57 -13.65
CA SER A 736 -24.11 -29.30 -14.12
C SER A 736 -23.89 -30.01 -15.46
N VAL A 737 -23.03 -29.47 -16.33
CA VAL A 737 -22.64 -30.12 -17.60
C VAL A 737 -21.87 -31.41 -17.35
N LEU A 738 -21.03 -31.46 -16.30
CA LEU A 738 -20.28 -32.64 -15.91
C LEU A 738 -21.14 -33.62 -15.11
N SER A 739 -21.89 -33.13 -14.12
CA SER A 739 -22.66 -33.96 -13.20
C SER A 739 -23.83 -34.68 -13.88
N ALA A 740 -24.42 -34.08 -14.91
CA ALA A 740 -25.43 -34.73 -15.78
C ALA A 740 -24.88 -35.94 -16.55
N ARG A 741 -23.55 -36.11 -16.60
CA ARG A 741 -22.85 -37.24 -17.23
C ARG A 741 -22.13 -38.11 -16.20
N GLU A 742 -22.54 -38.02 -14.93
CA GLU A 742 -21.96 -38.78 -13.81
C GLU A 742 -20.46 -38.54 -13.57
N VAL A 743 -19.92 -37.42 -14.07
CA VAL A 743 -18.59 -36.91 -13.69
C VAL A 743 -18.80 -35.98 -12.50
N ARG A 744 -18.80 -36.57 -11.30
CA ARG A 744 -19.12 -35.87 -10.04
C ARG A 744 -17.99 -35.93 -9.04
N LYS A 745 -17.97 -34.95 -8.15
CA LYS A 745 -17.07 -34.93 -6.99
C LYS A 745 -17.86 -34.46 -5.78
N LEU A 746 -17.86 -35.26 -4.71
CA LEU A 746 -18.67 -35.01 -3.53
C LEU A 746 -18.37 -33.64 -2.89
N SER A 747 -17.12 -33.21 -2.90
CA SER A 747 -16.74 -31.89 -2.37
C SER A 747 -17.35 -30.74 -3.18
N ALA A 748 -17.44 -30.87 -4.51
CA ALA A 748 -18.11 -29.89 -5.37
C ALA A 748 -19.61 -29.79 -5.05
N ASP A 749 -20.28 -30.93 -4.93
CA ASP A 749 -21.72 -30.99 -4.59
C ASP A 749 -21.99 -30.30 -3.25
N LEU A 750 -21.18 -30.61 -2.22
CA LEU A 750 -21.31 -30.02 -0.89
C LEU A 750 -21.06 -28.51 -0.90
N MET A 751 -19.98 -28.04 -1.56
CA MET A 751 -19.66 -26.62 -1.61
C MET A 751 -20.72 -25.82 -2.38
N LEU A 752 -21.23 -26.34 -3.51
CA LEU A 752 -22.31 -25.68 -4.25
C LEU A 752 -23.60 -25.63 -3.45
N ARG A 753 -23.93 -26.71 -2.72
CA ARG A 753 -25.10 -26.74 -1.84
C ARG A 753 -24.99 -25.72 -0.70
N TYR A 754 -23.84 -25.64 -0.04
CA TYR A 754 -23.62 -24.62 1.00
C TYR A 754 -23.67 -23.20 0.44
N ALA A 755 -23.09 -22.97 -0.73
CA ALA A 755 -23.18 -21.68 -1.40
C ALA A 755 -24.64 -21.28 -1.70
N GLU A 756 -25.45 -22.22 -2.20
CA GLU A 756 -26.88 -22.01 -2.46
C GLU A 756 -27.67 -21.70 -1.19
N GLU A 757 -27.44 -22.47 -0.12
CA GLU A 757 -28.10 -22.26 1.18
C GLU A 757 -27.79 -20.85 1.73
N HIS A 758 -26.52 -20.45 1.71
CA HIS A 758 -26.12 -19.11 2.14
C HIS A 758 -26.73 -18.02 1.24
N LEU A 759 -26.79 -18.20 -0.09
CA LEU A 759 -27.47 -17.27 -1.00
C LEU A 759 -28.99 -17.18 -0.71
N GLY A 760 -29.63 -18.28 -0.31
CA GLY A 760 -31.01 -18.26 0.18
C GLY A 760 -31.17 -17.36 1.40
N ARG A 761 -30.29 -17.53 2.40
CA ARG A 761 -30.27 -16.70 3.60
C ARG A 761 -29.98 -15.22 3.31
N VAL A 762 -29.17 -14.91 2.29
CA VAL A 762 -28.95 -13.53 1.83
C VAL A 762 -30.27 -12.90 1.39
N ARG A 763 -31.06 -13.59 0.56
CA ARG A 763 -32.35 -13.08 0.05
C ARG A 763 -33.34 -12.87 1.19
N GLU A 764 -33.42 -13.81 2.12
CA GLU A 764 -34.29 -13.70 3.30
C GLU A 764 -33.89 -12.52 4.19
N ALA A 765 -32.59 -12.39 4.50
CA ALA A 765 -32.07 -11.32 5.35
C ALA A 765 -32.27 -9.94 4.72
N LEU A 766 -31.99 -9.77 3.43
CA LEU A 766 -32.25 -8.51 2.72
C LEU A 766 -33.75 -8.17 2.70
N GLY A 767 -34.63 -9.17 2.55
CA GLY A 767 -36.09 -8.98 2.60
C GLY A 767 -36.60 -8.51 3.97
N ARG A 768 -35.85 -8.78 5.05
CA ARG A 768 -36.14 -8.31 6.42
C ARG A 768 -35.39 -7.04 6.81
N GLY A 769 -34.54 -6.51 5.93
CA GLY A 769 -33.65 -5.40 6.25
C GLY A 769 -32.50 -5.78 7.20
N GLU A 770 -32.16 -7.06 7.35
CA GLU A 770 -31.03 -7.57 8.15
C GLU A 770 -29.71 -7.53 7.32
N TYR A 771 -29.22 -6.32 7.01
CA TYR A 771 -28.03 -6.10 6.19
C TYR A 771 -26.77 -6.81 6.68
N GLY A 772 -26.50 -6.80 7.99
CA GLY A 772 -25.29 -7.41 8.53
C GLY A 772 -25.27 -8.93 8.35
N ARG A 773 -26.40 -9.58 8.64
CA ARG A 773 -26.58 -11.02 8.39
C ARG A 773 -26.50 -11.34 6.90
N ALA A 774 -27.11 -10.51 6.05
CA ALA A 774 -27.05 -10.69 4.60
C ALA A 774 -25.60 -10.65 4.11
N TYR A 775 -24.82 -9.66 4.51
CA TYR A 775 -23.44 -9.50 4.05
C TYR A 775 -22.53 -10.65 4.48
N ARG A 776 -22.61 -11.10 5.74
CA ARG A 776 -21.82 -12.25 6.23
C ARG A 776 -22.13 -13.53 5.45
N ASN A 777 -23.41 -13.78 5.16
CA ASN A 777 -23.82 -14.93 4.34
C ASN A 777 -23.37 -14.78 2.88
N ALA A 778 -23.32 -13.56 2.34
CA ALA A 778 -22.78 -13.32 1.00
C ALA A 778 -21.28 -13.65 0.92
N LEU A 779 -20.49 -13.27 1.92
CA LEU A 779 -19.07 -13.64 2.01
C LEU A 779 -18.89 -15.16 2.10
N ALA A 780 -19.68 -15.85 2.94
CA ALA A 780 -19.66 -17.31 3.05
C ALA A 780 -20.01 -17.98 1.71
N ALA A 781 -21.10 -17.54 1.06
CA ALA A 781 -21.52 -18.04 -0.24
C ALA A 781 -20.44 -17.83 -1.31
N TRP A 782 -19.81 -16.65 -1.34
CA TRP A 782 -18.74 -16.33 -2.29
C TRP A 782 -17.52 -17.23 -2.10
N SER A 783 -17.08 -17.46 -0.86
CA SER A 783 -15.99 -18.39 -0.54
C SER A 783 -16.29 -19.82 -1.00
N TYR A 784 -17.46 -20.36 -0.65
CA TYR A 784 -17.85 -21.72 -1.08
C TYR A 784 -17.98 -21.83 -2.60
N ALA A 785 -18.57 -20.85 -3.27
CA ALA A 785 -18.72 -20.84 -4.72
C ALA A 785 -17.36 -20.72 -5.43
N ALA A 786 -16.46 -19.87 -4.95
CA ALA A 786 -15.11 -19.72 -5.51
C ALA A 786 -14.30 -21.00 -5.39
N ARG A 787 -14.37 -21.68 -4.24
CA ARG A 787 -13.72 -22.98 -4.03
C ARG A 787 -14.34 -24.07 -4.89
N ALA A 788 -15.67 -24.17 -4.96
CA ALA A 788 -16.34 -25.10 -5.85
C ALA A 788 -15.93 -24.90 -7.32
N TYR A 789 -15.72 -23.66 -7.74
CA TYR A 789 -15.30 -23.34 -9.09
C TYR A 789 -13.83 -23.70 -9.35
N ALA A 790 -12.92 -23.16 -8.53
CA ALA A 790 -11.48 -23.21 -8.79
C ALA A 790 -10.80 -24.50 -8.29
N ASP A 791 -11.23 -25.03 -7.14
CA ASP A 791 -10.63 -26.22 -6.51
C ASP A 791 -11.21 -27.52 -7.08
N GLU A 792 -12.44 -27.47 -7.59
CA GLU A 792 -13.20 -28.68 -7.95
C GLU A 792 -13.64 -28.69 -9.42
N THR A 793 -14.47 -27.73 -9.84
CA THR A 793 -15.11 -27.75 -11.16
C THR A 793 -14.09 -27.59 -12.30
N MET A 794 -13.23 -26.57 -12.24
CA MET A 794 -12.26 -26.32 -13.31
C MET A 794 -11.19 -27.42 -13.42
N PRO A 795 -10.65 -27.97 -12.32
CA PRO A 795 -9.80 -29.16 -12.39
C PRO A 795 -10.47 -30.36 -13.08
N LEU A 796 -11.76 -30.64 -12.80
CA LEU A 796 -12.50 -31.70 -13.50
C LEU A 796 -12.62 -31.43 -15.01
N TYR A 797 -12.83 -30.17 -15.41
CA TYR A 797 -12.79 -29.76 -16.82
C TYR A 797 -11.42 -30.08 -17.44
N GLU A 798 -10.33 -29.72 -16.75
CA GLU A 798 -8.98 -29.97 -17.25
C GLU A 798 -8.64 -31.46 -17.33
N GLU A 799 -8.97 -32.23 -16.29
CA GLU A 799 -8.73 -33.68 -16.24
C GLU A 799 -9.49 -34.37 -17.37
N SER A 800 -10.74 -33.98 -17.61
CA SER A 800 -11.53 -34.46 -18.74
C SER A 800 -10.85 -34.14 -20.08
N VAL A 801 -10.33 -32.93 -20.29
CA VAL A 801 -9.66 -32.58 -21.55
C VAL A 801 -8.32 -33.31 -21.69
N LYS A 802 -7.51 -33.38 -20.63
CA LYS A 802 -6.20 -34.04 -20.63
C LYS A 802 -6.32 -35.54 -20.87
N SER A 803 -7.32 -36.20 -20.29
CA SER A 803 -7.54 -37.63 -20.53
C SER A 803 -7.89 -37.90 -22.01
N ALA A 804 -8.72 -37.05 -22.63
CA ALA A 804 -9.03 -37.18 -24.06
C ALA A 804 -7.79 -37.06 -24.94
N LEU A 805 -6.88 -36.12 -24.65
CA LEU A 805 -5.63 -35.97 -25.39
C LEU A 805 -4.73 -37.21 -25.31
N ILE A 806 -4.78 -37.96 -24.20
CA ILE A 806 -4.01 -39.20 -24.03
C ILE A 806 -4.68 -40.38 -24.76
N PHE A 807 -6.01 -40.49 -24.70
CA PHE A 807 -6.73 -41.62 -25.29
C PHE A 807 -6.85 -41.55 -26.82
N VAL A 808 -6.86 -40.36 -27.42
CA VAL A 808 -6.98 -40.22 -28.89
C VAL A 808 -5.85 -40.96 -29.64
N PRO A 809 -4.55 -40.79 -29.32
CA PRO A 809 -3.49 -41.59 -29.92
C PRO A 809 -3.66 -43.10 -29.76
N PHE A 810 -4.15 -43.56 -28.60
CA PHE A 810 -4.43 -44.98 -28.37
C PHE A 810 -5.56 -45.50 -29.25
N ILE A 811 -6.57 -44.68 -29.56
CA ILE A 811 -7.64 -45.04 -30.50
C ILE A 811 -7.05 -45.23 -31.91
N VAL A 812 -6.19 -44.33 -32.37
CA VAL A 812 -5.51 -44.43 -33.69
C VAL A 812 -4.69 -45.72 -33.78
N ILE A 813 -3.87 -46.00 -32.76
CA ILE A 813 -3.04 -47.21 -32.70
C ILE A 813 -3.93 -48.46 -32.65
N SER A 814 -5.01 -48.43 -31.87
CA SER A 814 -5.94 -49.55 -31.73
C SER A 814 -6.69 -49.82 -33.02
N ALA A 815 -7.10 -48.80 -33.78
CA ALA A 815 -7.80 -48.94 -35.05
C ALA A 815 -6.96 -49.74 -36.07
N TYR A 816 -5.64 -49.49 -36.11
CA TYR A 816 -4.71 -50.30 -36.90
C TYR A 816 -4.72 -51.78 -36.48
N PHE A 817 -4.66 -52.06 -35.17
CA PHE A 817 -4.65 -53.44 -34.67
C PHE A 817 -6.00 -54.15 -34.88
N PHE A 818 -7.12 -53.45 -34.70
CA PHE A 818 -8.45 -53.98 -34.96
C PHE A 818 -8.68 -54.25 -36.45
N GLU A 819 -8.14 -53.43 -37.35
CA GLU A 819 -8.16 -53.72 -38.79
C GLU A 819 -7.45 -55.05 -39.09
N ARG A 820 -6.26 -55.26 -38.51
CA ARG A 820 -5.49 -56.50 -38.64
C ARG A 820 -6.21 -57.72 -38.05
N LEU A 821 -6.91 -57.54 -36.93
CA LEU A 821 -7.60 -58.62 -36.23
C LEU A 821 -8.93 -59.02 -36.89
N LEU A 822 -9.74 -58.04 -37.32
CA LEU A 822 -11.13 -58.26 -37.75
C LEU A 822 -11.34 -58.29 -39.27
N VAL A 823 -10.69 -57.39 -40.03
CA VAL A 823 -11.03 -57.14 -41.45
C VAL A 823 -9.99 -57.71 -42.40
N ARG A 824 -8.70 -57.34 -42.26
CA ARG A 824 -7.58 -57.68 -43.17
C ARG A 824 -7.84 -57.26 -44.62
N ALA A 825 -8.01 -55.97 -44.82
CA ALA A 825 -8.08 -55.41 -46.16
C ALA A 825 -6.66 -55.16 -46.72
N GLU A 826 -6.54 -55.19 -48.06
CA GLU A 826 -5.26 -54.98 -48.75
C GLU A 826 -5.32 -53.74 -49.66
N GLY A 827 -4.17 -53.10 -49.89
CA GLY A 827 -4.07 -51.88 -50.68
C GLY A 827 -4.86 -50.70 -50.11
N LEU A 828 -5.51 -49.90 -50.97
CA LEU A 828 -6.31 -48.73 -50.56
C LEU A 828 -7.52 -49.09 -49.69
N ARG A 829 -8.08 -50.29 -49.84
CA ARG A 829 -9.19 -50.78 -48.99
C ARG A 829 -8.77 -50.90 -47.53
N ARG A 830 -7.47 -51.11 -47.27
CA ARG A 830 -6.91 -51.15 -45.92
C ARG A 830 -6.97 -49.81 -45.23
N VAL A 831 -6.52 -48.77 -45.93
CA VAL A 831 -6.55 -47.40 -45.40
C VAL A 831 -7.99 -47.00 -45.09
N ALA A 832 -8.93 -47.33 -45.99
CA ALA A 832 -10.35 -47.11 -45.76
C ALA A 832 -10.90 -47.91 -44.55
N ALA A 833 -10.47 -49.17 -44.36
CA ALA A 833 -10.90 -49.99 -43.23
C ALA A 833 -10.35 -49.48 -41.89
N VAL A 834 -9.08 -49.07 -41.83
CA VAL A 834 -8.50 -48.43 -40.63
C VAL A 834 -9.26 -47.14 -40.31
N ALA A 835 -9.48 -46.28 -41.31
CA ALA A 835 -10.21 -45.02 -41.13
C ALA A 835 -11.66 -45.25 -40.66
N ALA A 836 -12.35 -46.28 -41.18
CA ALA A 836 -13.70 -46.62 -40.75
C ALA A 836 -13.76 -47.11 -39.29
N ILE A 837 -12.81 -47.98 -38.89
CA ILE A 837 -12.71 -48.47 -37.50
C ILE A 837 -12.34 -47.33 -36.56
N GLU A 838 -11.43 -46.45 -36.97
CA GLU A 838 -11.05 -45.26 -36.22
C GLU A 838 -12.25 -44.33 -36.03
N MET A 839 -13.01 -44.02 -37.09
CA MET A 839 -14.21 -43.18 -37.00
C MET A 839 -15.26 -43.80 -36.07
N LEU A 840 -15.45 -45.12 -36.12
CA LEU A 840 -16.38 -45.82 -35.22
C LEU A 840 -15.92 -45.76 -33.76
N ALA A 841 -14.64 -46.07 -33.51
CA ALA A 841 -14.06 -46.05 -32.16
C ALA A 841 -14.03 -44.62 -31.58
N MET A 842 -13.71 -43.62 -32.41
CA MET A 842 -13.76 -42.21 -32.06
C MET A 842 -15.19 -41.76 -31.78
N GLY A 843 -16.17 -42.21 -32.57
CA GLY A 843 -17.59 -41.92 -32.33
C GLY A 843 -18.07 -42.48 -30.99
N LEU A 844 -17.73 -43.74 -30.68
CA LEU A 844 -18.02 -44.37 -29.39
C LEU A 844 -17.31 -43.65 -28.23
N PHE A 845 -16.06 -43.27 -28.41
CA PHE A 845 -15.31 -42.49 -27.43
C PHE A 845 -15.94 -41.10 -27.22
N ALA A 846 -16.37 -40.43 -28.29
CA ALA A 846 -17.01 -39.12 -28.21
C ALA A 846 -18.37 -39.15 -27.49
N LEU A 847 -19.11 -40.25 -27.61
CA LEU A 847 -20.38 -40.46 -26.90
C LEU A 847 -20.18 -40.75 -25.41
N THR A 848 -19.12 -41.49 -25.06
CA THR A 848 -18.88 -41.96 -23.69
C THR A 848 -18.00 -41.02 -22.86
N HIS A 849 -17.12 -40.26 -23.50
CA HIS A 849 -16.11 -39.47 -22.82
C HIS A 849 -16.55 -38.01 -22.63
N PRO A 850 -16.45 -37.44 -21.41
CA PRO A 850 -17.00 -36.11 -21.08
C PRO A 850 -16.33 -34.95 -21.84
N ALA A 851 -15.08 -35.11 -22.26
CA ALA A 851 -14.29 -34.05 -22.90
C ALA A 851 -14.98 -33.39 -24.10
N PHE A 852 -15.64 -34.16 -24.98
CA PHE A 852 -16.21 -33.63 -26.22
C PHE A 852 -17.41 -32.70 -26.00
N TRP A 853 -17.95 -32.69 -24.79
CA TRP A 853 -19.04 -31.82 -24.37
C TRP A 853 -18.60 -30.61 -23.58
N VAL A 854 -17.36 -30.66 -23.08
CA VAL A 854 -16.72 -29.64 -22.25
C VAL A 854 -15.83 -28.74 -23.09
N ILE A 855 -15.21 -29.29 -24.14
CA ILE A 855 -14.35 -28.58 -25.06
C ILE A 855 -15.21 -27.59 -25.87
N PRO A 856 -14.92 -26.27 -25.81
CA PRO A 856 -15.68 -25.25 -26.55
C PRO A 856 -15.61 -25.43 -28.08
N SER A 857 -14.53 -26.03 -28.58
CA SER A 857 -14.35 -26.36 -30.00
C SER A 857 -13.62 -27.69 -30.16
N THR A 858 -14.38 -28.73 -30.52
CA THR A 858 -13.83 -30.07 -30.83
C THR A 858 -12.86 -30.02 -32.01
N LEU A 859 -13.06 -29.08 -32.95
CA LEU A 859 -12.16 -28.82 -34.06
C LEU A 859 -10.77 -28.38 -33.59
N LEU A 860 -10.71 -27.46 -32.61
CA LEU A 860 -9.44 -26.93 -32.11
C LEU A 860 -8.67 -28.00 -31.30
N ALA A 861 -9.39 -28.88 -30.60
CA ALA A 861 -8.80 -30.07 -29.98
C ALA A 861 -8.22 -31.04 -31.03
N ALA A 862 -8.95 -31.29 -32.13
CA ALA A 862 -8.45 -32.11 -33.24
C ALA A 862 -7.20 -31.50 -33.91
N MET A 863 -7.19 -30.17 -34.12
CA MET A 863 -6.01 -29.46 -34.63
C MET A 863 -4.81 -29.57 -33.68
N SER A 864 -5.04 -29.52 -32.37
CA SER A 864 -3.99 -29.66 -31.34
C SER A 864 -3.34 -31.05 -31.39
N ILE A 865 -4.13 -32.10 -31.63
CA ILE A 865 -3.62 -33.46 -31.87
C ILE A 865 -2.79 -33.52 -33.15
N GLY A 866 -3.27 -32.89 -34.24
CA GLY A 866 -2.51 -32.79 -35.49
C GLY A 866 -1.15 -32.10 -35.30
N ILE A 867 -1.12 -31.00 -34.55
CA ILE A 867 0.13 -30.29 -34.20
C ILE A 867 1.03 -31.16 -33.32
N LEU A 868 0.48 -31.89 -32.34
CA LEU A 868 1.25 -32.82 -31.51
C LEU A 868 1.88 -33.94 -32.35
N ILE A 869 1.16 -34.51 -33.32
CA ILE A 869 1.68 -35.53 -34.24
C ILE A 869 2.79 -34.93 -35.12
N LEU A 870 2.58 -33.74 -35.67
CA LEU A 870 3.60 -33.02 -36.45
C LEU A 870 4.85 -32.74 -35.61
N MET A 871 4.67 -32.28 -34.37
CA MET A 871 5.75 -32.01 -33.44
C MET A 871 6.50 -33.29 -33.06
N ALA A 872 5.78 -34.40 -32.83
CA ALA A 872 6.39 -35.71 -32.59
C ALA A 872 7.18 -36.21 -33.81
N ALA A 873 6.67 -36.00 -35.03
CA ALA A 873 7.38 -36.34 -36.27
C ALA A 873 8.66 -35.50 -36.44
N VAL A 874 8.59 -34.20 -36.16
CA VAL A 874 9.76 -33.31 -36.17
C VAL A 874 10.77 -33.73 -35.11
N LEU A 875 10.34 -33.99 -33.88
CA LEU A 875 11.20 -34.50 -32.80
C LEU A 875 11.81 -35.85 -33.15
N TRP A 876 11.07 -36.74 -33.83
CA TRP A 876 11.58 -38.01 -34.30
C TRP A 876 12.66 -37.85 -35.37
N ILE A 877 12.48 -36.93 -36.32
CA ILE A 877 13.50 -36.61 -37.33
C ILE A 877 14.75 -36.08 -36.63
N PHE A 878 14.61 -35.10 -35.72
CA PHE A 878 15.74 -34.58 -34.95
C PHE A 878 16.41 -35.66 -34.11
N TYR A 879 15.65 -36.52 -33.45
CA TYR A 879 16.18 -37.64 -32.68
C TYR A 879 16.96 -38.61 -33.56
N ARG A 880 16.42 -38.96 -34.74
CA ARG A 880 17.09 -39.82 -35.71
C ARG A 880 18.40 -39.20 -36.16
N GLU A 881 18.39 -37.94 -36.58
CA GLU A 881 19.58 -37.22 -37.04
C GLU A 881 20.63 -37.09 -35.93
N ALA A 882 20.20 -36.72 -34.71
CA ALA A 882 21.08 -36.62 -33.55
C ALA A 882 21.68 -37.97 -33.18
N ARG A 883 20.89 -39.05 -33.21
CA ARG A 883 21.37 -40.41 -32.98
C ARG A 883 22.39 -40.81 -34.03
N ASP A 884 22.12 -40.53 -35.30
CA ASP A 884 22.99 -40.90 -36.40
C ASP A 884 24.33 -40.12 -36.33
N ILE A 885 24.31 -38.84 -35.95
CA ILE A 885 25.51 -38.03 -35.66
C ILE A 885 26.28 -38.60 -34.46
N VAL A 886 25.60 -38.94 -33.36
CA VAL A 886 26.21 -39.53 -32.16
C VAL A 886 26.83 -40.88 -32.49
N MET A 887 26.17 -41.71 -33.30
CA MET A 887 26.69 -43.00 -33.76
C MET A 887 27.90 -42.83 -34.67
N GLU A 888 27.90 -41.85 -35.57
CA GLU A 888 29.05 -41.53 -36.41
C GLU A 888 30.26 -41.08 -35.57
N PHE A 889 30.01 -40.22 -34.56
CA PHE A 889 31.04 -39.75 -33.64
C PHE A 889 31.58 -40.87 -32.73
N ALA A 890 30.70 -41.71 -32.20
CA ALA A 890 31.06 -42.86 -31.38
C ALA A 890 31.86 -43.90 -32.18
N ALA A 891 31.47 -44.17 -33.43
CA ALA A 891 32.19 -45.08 -34.33
C ALA A 891 33.61 -44.58 -34.64
N ARG A 892 33.82 -43.26 -34.77
CA ARG A 892 35.14 -42.64 -34.95
C ARG A 892 36.05 -42.75 -33.72
N LEU A 893 35.49 -42.75 -32.50
CA LEU A 893 36.24 -42.78 -31.24
C LEU A 893 36.52 -44.19 -30.69
N LEU A 894 35.56 -45.12 -30.85
CA LEU A 894 35.57 -46.44 -30.19
C LEU A 894 35.73 -47.60 -31.19
N GLY A 895 35.73 -47.33 -32.51
CA GLY A 895 35.71 -48.33 -33.57
C GLY A 895 34.34 -49.01 -33.73
N TYR A 896 34.08 -49.57 -34.91
CA TYR A 896 32.80 -50.23 -35.23
C TYR A 896 32.63 -51.54 -34.43
N HIS A 897 31.95 -51.48 -33.29
CA HIS A 897 31.57 -52.65 -32.50
C HIS A 897 30.08 -52.65 -32.14
N GLU A 898 29.19 -52.52 -33.13
CA GLU A 898 27.77 -52.76 -32.91
C GLU A 898 27.12 -53.48 -34.11
N VAL A 899 26.58 -54.68 -33.87
CA VAL A 899 25.65 -55.33 -34.79
C VAL A 899 24.31 -54.62 -34.63
N VAL A 900 24.02 -53.70 -35.55
CA VAL A 900 22.72 -53.04 -35.64
C VAL A 900 21.71 -54.06 -36.17
N GLY A 901 21.18 -54.89 -35.28
CA GLY A 901 19.97 -55.64 -35.58
C GLY A 901 18.81 -54.66 -35.75
N GLU A 902 18.09 -54.75 -36.86
CA GLU A 902 16.82 -54.03 -37.07
C GLU A 902 15.75 -54.57 -36.09
N ARG A 903 15.90 -54.23 -34.80
CA ARG A 903 14.96 -54.60 -33.74
C ARG A 903 13.54 -54.12 -34.07
N MET A 904 13.42 -53.02 -34.82
CA MET A 904 12.15 -52.46 -35.28
C MET A 904 11.43 -53.38 -36.28
N ALA A 905 12.14 -53.88 -37.30
CA ALA A 905 11.57 -54.78 -38.31
C ALA A 905 11.15 -56.12 -37.67
N ALA A 906 11.99 -56.67 -36.79
CA ALA A 906 11.67 -57.87 -36.02
C ALA A 906 10.44 -57.66 -35.12
N THR A 907 10.31 -56.51 -34.48
CA THR A 907 9.16 -56.17 -33.63
C THR A 907 7.89 -56.03 -34.47
N ILE A 908 7.93 -55.32 -35.60
CA ILE A 908 6.79 -55.15 -36.51
C ILE A 908 6.34 -56.50 -37.07
N MET A 909 7.29 -57.35 -37.45
CA MET A 909 7.02 -58.71 -37.93
C MET A 909 6.39 -59.58 -36.83
N ALA A 910 6.94 -59.54 -35.60
CA ALA A 910 6.40 -60.28 -34.46
C ALA A 910 4.99 -59.82 -34.09
N VAL A 911 4.72 -58.52 -34.11
CA VAL A 911 3.40 -57.94 -33.87
C VAL A 911 2.40 -58.38 -34.95
N SER A 912 2.80 -58.33 -36.22
CA SER A 912 1.96 -58.80 -37.34
C SER A 912 1.66 -60.30 -37.21
N LEU A 913 2.67 -61.13 -36.94
CA LEU A 913 2.51 -62.57 -36.75
C LEU A 913 1.63 -62.90 -35.53
N SER A 914 1.74 -62.13 -34.45
CA SER A 914 0.93 -62.28 -33.23
C SER A 914 -0.54 -62.00 -33.52
N THR A 915 -0.85 -60.91 -34.23
CA THR A 915 -2.24 -60.59 -34.62
C THR A 915 -2.85 -61.66 -35.54
N GLU A 916 -2.05 -62.26 -36.43
CA GLU A 916 -2.50 -63.34 -37.31
C GLU A 916 -2.81 -64.63 -36.54
N ASN A 917 -1.97 -64.98 -35.56
CA ASN A 917 -2.20 -66.13 -34.68
C ASN A 917 -3.44 -65.96 -33.78
N MET A 918 -3.72 -64.74 -33.31
CA MET A 918 -4.93 -64.43 -32.56
C MET A 918 -6.19 -64.66 -33.40
N ARG A 919 -6.18 -64.27 -34.68
CA ARG A 919 -7.33 -64.50 -35.56
C ARG A 919 -7.57 -65.97 -35.89
N LYS A 920 -6.50 -66.75 -36.13
CA LYS A 920 -6.60 -68.20 -36.46
C LYS A 920 -7.22 -69.03 -35.33
N ARG A 921 -7.23 -68.52 -34.08
CA ARG A 921 -7.78 -69.21 -32.91
C ARG A 921 -8.79 -68.32 -32.18
N PRO A 922 -9.97 -68.06 -32.78
CA PRO A 922 -10.91 -67.04 -32.30
C PRO A 922 -11.40 -67.32 -30.88
N LEU A 923 -11.70 -68.58 -30.56
CA LEU A 923 -12.13 -68.97 -29.20
C LEU A 923 -11.05 -68.68 -28.16
N ARG A 924 -9.79 -69.02 -28.44
CA ARG A 924 -8.66 -68.76 -27.54
C ARG A 924 -8.47 -67.25 -27.35
N THR A 925 -8.54 -66.48 -28.43
CA THR A 925 -8.38 -65.03 -28.41
C THR A 925 -9.45 -64.33 -27.60
N VAL A 926 -10.72 -64.71 -27.77
CA VAL A 926 -11.82 -64.19 -26.95
C VAL A 926 -11.62 -64.58 -25.48
N LEU A 927 -11.32 -65.86 -25.20
CA LEU A 927 -11.06 -66.33 -23.84
C LEU A 927 -9.82 -65.70 -23.18
N THR A 928 -8.87 -65.15 -23.95
CA THR A 928 -7.73 -64.39 -23.41
C THR A 928 -8.01 -62.90 -23.27
N LEU A 929 -8.74 -62.29 -24.20
CA LEU A 929 -9.05 -60.85 -24.15
C LEU A 929 -10.08 -60.55 -23.07
N THR A 930 -11.12 -61.38 -22.91
CA THR A 930 -12.18 -61.15 -21.94
C THR A 930 -11.66 -61.01 -20.51
N PRO A 931 -10.81 -61.93 -19.97
CA PRO A 931 -10.24 -61.76 -18.64
C PRO A 931 -9.34 -60.54 -18.53
N VAL A 932 -8.54 -60.21 -19.56
CA VAL A 932 -7.67 -59.02 -19.55
C VAL A 932 -8.51 -57.74 -19.51
N THR A 933 -9.59 -57.67 -20.30
CA THR A 933 -10.52 -56.54 -20.30
C THR A 933 -11.27 -56.43 -18.98
N VAL A 934 -11.78 -57.54 -18.44
CA VAL A 934 -12.46 -57.57 -17.14
C VAL A 934 -11.50 -57.17 -16.02
N PHE A 935 -10.26 -57.66 -16.05
CA PHE A 935 -9.24 -57.32 -15.06
C PHE A 935 -8.84 -55.85 -15.16
N ALA A 936 -8.60 -55.32 -16.37
CA ALA A 936 -8.32 -53.91 -16.59
C ALA A 936 -9.49 -53.03 -16.11
N MET A 937 -10.73 -53.40 -16.45
CA MET A 937 -11.94 -52.70 -16.00
C MET A 937 -12.10 -52.75 -14.48
N ALA A 938 -11.85 -53.89 -13.84
CA ALA A 938 -11.87 -54.03 -12.40
C ALA A 938 -10.77 -53.20 -11.72
N LEU A 939 -9.56 -53.19 -12.27
CA LEU A 939 -8.43 -52.44 -11.74
C LEU A 939 -8.62 -50.92 -11.87
N ILE A 940 -9.17 -50.46 -13.00
CA ILE A 940 -9.56 -49.05 -13.19
C ILE A 940 -10.70 -48.68 -12.24
N SER A 941 -11.71 -49.54 -12.08
CA SER A 941 -12.82 -49.30 -11.15
C SER A 941 -12.35 -49.24 -9.70
N LEU A 942 -11.39 -50.09 -9.31
CA LEU A 942 -10.78 -50.11 -7.98
C LEU A 942 -9.90 -48.88 -7.74
N ALA A 943 -9.17 -48.43 -8.77
CA ALA A 943 -8.32 -47.24 -8.70
C ALA A 943 -9.10 -45.91 -8.74
N SER A 944 -10.40 -45.95 -9.06
CA SER A 944 -11.33 -44.81 -9.03
C SER A 944 -11.67 -44.39 -7.59
N ILE A 945 -10.66 -43.99 -6.82
CA ILE A 945 -10.82 -43.45 -5.48
C ILE A 945 -10.97 -41.93 -5.61
N SER A 946 -12.11 -41.39 -5.15
CA SER A 946 -12.28 -39.93 -5.05
C SER A 946 -11.56 -39.42 -3.80
N PRO A 947 -10.51 -38.58 -3.92
CA PRO A 947 -9.93 -37.93 -2.77
C PRO A 947 -10.96 -36.99 -2.15
N TYR A 948 -11.16 -37.08 -0.83
CA TYR A 948 -11.99 -36.15 -0.07
C TYR A 948 -11.20 -35.60 1.11
N THR A 949 -11.46 -34.35 1.49
CA THR A 949 -10.81 -33.72 2.62
C THR A 949 -11.60 -34.02 3.90
N ALA A 950 -10.98 -34.68 4.87
CA ALA A 950 -11.56 -34.96 6.18
C ALA A 950 -10.90 -34.12 7.27
N VAL A 951 -11.68 -33.70 8.27
CA VAL A 951 -11.13 -33.10 9.50
C VAL A 951 -10.85 -34.24 10.48
N LEU A 952 -9.57 -34.47 10.79
CA LEU A 952 -9.14 -35.50 11.72
C LEU A 952 -8.75 -34.86 13.07
N PRO A 953 -9.40 -35.24 14.18
CA PRO A 953 -8.98 -34.78 15.50
C PRO A 953 -7.68 -35.47 15.89
N SER A 954 -6.69 -34.69 16.35
CA SER A 954 -5.48 -35.22 16.98
C SER A 954 -5.43 -34.74 18.43
N ARG A 955 -5.18 -35.64 19.38
CA ARG A 955 -5.02 -35.27 20.80
C ARG A 955 -3.61 -34.73 21.01
N VAL A 956 -3.52 -33.61 21.71
CA VAL A 956 -2.24 -33.10 22.23
C VAL A 956 -1.99 -33.82 23.56
N GLU A 957 -0.97 -34.68 23.63
CA GLU A 957 -0.62 -35.38 24.87
C GLU A 957 -0.06 -34.42 25.92
N GLY A 958 -0.47 -34.59 27.18
CA GLY A 958 0.07 -33.85 28.32
C GLY A 958 -0.44 -32.40 28.50
N ALA A 959 -1.43 -31.96 27.73
CA ALA A 959 -2.02 -30.63 27.87
C ALA A 959 -3.56 -30.68 27.98
N GLU A 960 -4.12 -30.06 29.02
CA GLU A 960 -5.55 -29.79 29.11
C GLU A 960 -5.88 -28.44 28.45
N ALA A 961 -6.99 -28.39 27.70
CA ALA A 961 -7.42 -27.15 27.08
C ALA A 961 -7.85 -26.13 28.15
N PRO A 962 -7.39 -24.87 28.09
CA PRO A 962 -7.70 -23.86 29.11
C PRO A 962 -9.16 -23.42 29.10
N TYR A 963 -9.92 -23.72 28.05
CA TYR A 963 -11.35 -23.42 27.92
C TYR A 963 -12.03 -24.42 26.97
N TYR A 964 -13.36 -24.52 27.07
CA TYR A 964 -14.19 -25.31 26.14
C TYR A 964 -14.53 -24.48 24.90
N GLY A 965 -13.82 -24.70 23.80
CA GLY A 965 -14.03 -23.97 22.55
C GLY A 965 -13.10 -24.44 21.44
N ILE A 966 -13.19 -23.80 20.27
CA ILE A 966 -12.35 -24.09 19.10
C ILE A 966 -11.47 -22.88 18.80
N ALA A 967 -10.15 -23.05 18.90
CA ALA A 967 -9.19 -22.06 18.43
C ALA A 967 -8.94 -22.27 16.94
N LEU A 968 -9.38 -21.33 16.11
CA LEU A 968 -9.05 -21.31 14.68
C LEU A 968 -7.71 -20.59 14.49
N LYS A 969 -6.71 -21.32 14.00
CA LYS A 969 -5.40 -20.78 13.62
C LYS A 969 -5.00 -21.36 12.28
N ARG A 970 -4.38 -20.53 11.45
CA ARG A 970 -3.69 -20.99 10.24
C ARG A 970 -2.20 -21.06 10.56
N GLY A 971 -1.63 -22.26 10.44
CA GLY A 971 -0.21 -22.51 10.70
C GLY A 971 0.25 -22.21 12.14
N PHE A 972 1.56 -22.26 12.38
CA PHE A 972 2.18 -21.79 13.62
C PHE A 972 3.03 -20.54 13.43
N ASN A 973 3.27 -20.12 12.19
CA ASN A 973 4.08 -18.96 11.82
C ASN A 973 3.32 -17.65 12.05
N VAL A 974 4.04 -16.61 12.48
CA VAL A 974 3.46 -15.34 12.96
C VAL A 974 3.06 -14.39 11.82
N LEU A 975 3.71 -14.44 10.66
CA LEU A 975 3.57 -13.40 9.60
C LEU A 975 2.99 -13.91 8.27
N GLY A 976 3.15 -15.18 7.91
CA GLY A 976 2.70 -15.71 6.60
C GLY A 976 1.27 -16.26 6.58
N ASP A 977 0.74 -16.66 7.75
CA ASP A 977 -0.52 -17.38 7.89
C ASP A 977 -1.58 -16.57 8.67
N VAL A 978 -1.67 -15.27 8.38
CA VAL A 978 -2.62 -14.38 9.07
C VAL A 978 -4.06 -14.66 8.65
N LEU A 979 -4.93 -14.90 9.63
CA LEU A 979 -6.39 -14.81 9.47
C LEU A 979 -6.79 -13.35 9.64
N ASP A 980 -7.50 -12.80 8.67
CA ASP A 980 -7.77 -11.35 8.57
C ASP A 980 -9.25 -11.05 8.88
N TYR A 981 -9.61 -9.77 9.00
CA TYR A 981 -10.93 -9.35 9.45
C TYR A 981 -12.11 -9.96 8.67
N PRO A 982 -12.08 -10.11 7.32
CA PRO A 982 -13.18 -10.75 6.59
C PRO A 982 -13.42 -12.22 6.98
N THR A 983 -12.40 -12.92 7.49
CA THR A 983 -12.53 -14.29 7.99
C THR A 983 -13.43 -14.34 9.22
N VAL A 984 -13.33 -13.35 10.12
CA VAL A 984 -14.16 -13.26 11.34
C VAL A 984 -15.63 -13.22 10.96
N GLU A 985 -15.97 -12.42 9.94
CA GLU A 985 -17.35 -12.26 9.47
C GLU A 985 -17.91 -13.53 8.80
N ILE A 986 -17.09 -14.29 8.07
CA ILE A 986 -17.48 -15.63 7.60
C ILE A 986 -17.72 -16.59 8.77
N VAL A 987 -16.82 -16.62 9.75
CA VAL A 987 -16.96 -17.54 10.89
C VAL A 987 -18.24 -17.23 11.66
N LYS A 988 -18.58 -15.95 11.85
CA LYS A 988 -19.88 -15.53 12.41
C LYS A 988 -21.07 -16.04 11.58
N ALA A 989 -21.00 -16.00 10.24
CA ALA A 989 -22.05 -16.59 9.39
C ALA A 989 -22.19 -18.11 9.51
N ILE A 990 -21.07 -18.84 9.67
CA ILE A 990 -21.06 -20.31 9.77
C ILE A 990 -21.56 -20.75 11.15
N VAL A 991 -21.06 -20.12 12.21
CA VAL A 991 -21.46 -20.42 13.60
C VAL A 991 -22.92 -20.03 13.84
N GLY A 992 -23.35 -18.89 13.30
CA GLY A 992 -24.67 -18.33 13.53
C GLY A 992 -24.94 -18.18 15.03
N ASP A 993 -26.14 -18.54 15.48
CA ASP A 993 -26.54 -18.38 16.89
C ASP A 993 -26.03 -19.51 17.81
N LYS A 994 -25.18 -20.42 17.31
CA LYS A 994 -24.73 -21.62 18.05
C LYS A 994 -23.52 -21.39 18.96
N GLY A 995 -22.87 -20.24 18.85
CA GLY A 995 -21.67 -19.94 19.61
C GLY A 995 -21.17 -18.52 19.38
N GLU A 996 -20.24 -18.09 20.21
CA GLU A 996 -19.66 -16.76 20.15
C GLU A 996 -18.30 -16.81 19.42
N VAL A 997 -18.06 -15.82 18.56
CA VAL A 997 -16.83 -15.71 17.77
C VAL A 997 -15.96 -14.59 18.35
N CYS A 998 -14.88 -14.98 19.01
CA CYS A 998 -13.95 -14.06 19.68
C CYS A 998 -12.66 -13.91 18.87
N PRO A 999 -12.49 -12.84 18.04
CA PRO A 999 -11.22 -12.58 17.37
C PRO A 999 -10.11 -12.20 18.35
N ARG A 1000 -8.89 -12.67 18.09
CA ARG A 1000 -7.67 -12.29 18.82
C ARG A 1000 -6.75 -11.51 17.90
N VAL A 1001 -6.16 -10.42 18.40
CA VAL A 1001 -5.24 -9.57 17.65
C VAL A 1001 -3.89 -9.54 18.35
N TRP A 1002 -2.80 -9.69 17.58
CA TRP A 1002 -1.44 -9.52 18.09
C TRP A 1002 -0.83 -8.25 17.52
N TYR A 1003 -0.29 -7.40 18.39
CA TYR A 1003 0.52 -6.26 18.01
C TYR A 1003 1.98 -6.51 18.39
N TYR A 1004 2.86 -6.37 17.40
CA TYR A 1004 4.31 -6.50 17.57
C TYR A 1004 4.98 -5.13 17.41
N PRO A 1005 5.73 -4.65 18.41
CA PRO A 1005 6.34 -3.33 18.38
C PRO A 1005 7.46 -3.20 17.33
N ALA A 1006 7.88 -1.96 17.05
CA ALA A 1006 9.03 -1.67 16.21
C ALA A 1006 10.33 -2.25 16.79
N LEU A 1007 11.24 -2.67 15.91
CA LEU A 1007 12.60 -3.03 16.29
C LEU A 1007 13.39 -1.72 16.48
N VAL A 1008 13.98 -1.48 17.65
CA VAL A 1008 14.74 -0.26 17.93
C VAL A 1008 16.21 -0.61 18.13
N TYR A 1009 17.12 -0.14 17.29
CA TYR A 1009 18.54 -0.42 17.42
C TYR A 1009 19.22 0.44 18.51
N PRO A 1010 20.17 -0.08 19.31
CA PRO A 1010 20.60 -1.49 19.43
C PRO A 1010 19.77 -2.32 20.43
N ILE A 1011 18.60 -1.83 20.87
CA ILE A 1011 17.81 -2.36 21.97
C ILE A 1011 17.09 -3.68 21.60
N GLY A 1012 16.40 -3.74 20.46
CA GLY A 1012 15.53 -4.85 20.04
C GLY A 1012 14.05 -4.43 19.89
N PRO A 1013 13.10 -5.39 19.76
CA PRO A 1013 11.67 -5.08 19.66
C PRO A 1013 11.19 -4.35 20.91
N MET A 1014 10.71 -3.11 20.75
CA MET A 1014 10.44 -2.22 21.88
C MET A 1014 9.11 -1.49 21.72
N GLY A 1015 8.13 -1.89 22.53
CA GLY A 1015 6.98 -1.07 22.91
C GLY A 1015 7.19 -0.53 24.32
N MET A 1016 6.61 0.62 24.62
CA MET A 1016 6.80 1.27 25.92
C MET A 1016 5.44 1.65 26.51
N LEU A 1017 5.19 1.18 27.74
CA LEU A 1017 4.08 1.63 28.56
C LEU A 1017 4.59 2.70 29.51
N LEU A 1018 3.99 3.88 29.44
CA LEU A 1018 4.35 5.03 30.26
C LEU A 1018 3.27 5.29 31.29
N SER A 1019 3.68 5.47 32.54
CA SER A 1019 2.85 5.95 33.64
C SER A 1019 3.61 7.06 34.37
N VAL A 1020 2.92 7.93 35.11
CA VAL A 1020 3.57 9.00 35.90
C VAL A 1020 4.71 8.45 36.79
N PRO A 1021 4.55 7.35 37.55
CA PRO A 1021 5.61 6.86 38.43
C PRO A 1021 6.66 5.96 37.76
N SER A 1022 6.37 5.34 36.61
CA SER A 1022 7.26 4.31 36.03
C SER A 1022 7.06 4.09 34.52
N SER A 1023 8.06 3.53 33.86
CA SER A 1023 7.95 3.04 32.48
C SER A 1023 8.25 1.54 32.41
N HIS A 1024 7.60 0.83 31.47
CA HIS A 1024 7.78 -0.60 31.26
C HIS A 1024 7.96 -0.94 29.78
N HIS A 1025 8.90 -1.83 29.49
CA HIS A 1025 9.16 -2.36 28.15
C HIS A 1025 8.26 -3.56 27.85
N VAL A 1026 7.66 -3.57 26.65
CA VAL A 1026 6.75 -4.61 26.16
C VAL A 1026 7.24 -5.11 24.80
N THR A 1027 7.24 -6.43 24.61
CA THR A 1027 7.67 -7.10 23.37
C THR A 1027 6.52 -7.57 22.48
N GLY A 1028 5.28 -7.48 22.97
CA GLY A 1028 4.06 -7.76 22.20
C GLY A 1028 2.81 -7.48 23.03
N ILE A 1029 1.71 -7.12 22.36
CA ILE A 1029 0.40 -6.88 22.99
C ILE A 1029 -0.61 -7.85 22.38
N LEU A 1030 -1.36 -8.55 23.23
CA LEU A 1030 -2.45 -9.43 22.84
C LEU A 1030 -3.79 -8.74 23.14
N GLY A 1031 -4.55 -8.45 22.08
CA GLY A 1031 -5.93 -7.99 22.16
C GLY A 1031 -6.90 -9.17 22.24
N LEU A 1032 -7.79 -9.13 23.23
CA LEU A 1032 -8.84 -10.12 23.46
C LEU A 1032 -10.19 -9.41 23.51
N THR A 1033 -11.24 -10.06 23.02
CA THR A 1033 -12.62 -9.61 23.25
C THR A 1033 -12.97 -9.67 24.74
N PRO A 1034 -13.85 -8.78 25.25
CA PRO A 1034 -14.29 -8.81 26.65
C PRO A 1034 -14.82 -10.18 27.10
N GLU A 1035 -15.53 -10.89 26.23
CA GLU A 1035 -16.18 -12.17 26.51
C GLU A 1035 -15.14 -13.28 26.67
N GLU A 1036 -14.17 -13.34 25.76
CA GLU A 1036 -13.02 -14.24 25.89
C GLU A 1036 -12.17 -13.93 27.12
N ALA A 1037 -11.87 -12.65 27.37
CA ALA A 1037 -11.04 -12.26 28.51
C ALA A 1037 -11.65 -12.71 29.84
N ARG A 1038 -12.98 -12.62 30.00
CA ARG A 1038 -13.70 -13.12 31.19
C ARG A 1038 -13.57 -14.62 31.38
N VAL A 1039 -13.45 -15.39 30.30
CA VAL A 1039 -13.29 -16.86 30.35
C VAL A 1039 -11.84 -17.23 30.61
N VAL A 1040 -10.90 -16.70 29.81
CA VAL A 1040 -9.49 -17.12 29.80
C VAL A 1040 -8.71 -16.51 30.96
N LEU A 1041 -9.00 -15.26 31.34
CA LEU A 1041 -8.21 -14.50 32.32
C LEU A 1041 -8.97 -14.26 33.63
N ARG A 1042 -10.05 -15.00 33.91
CA ARG A 1042 -10.95 -14.77 35.06
C ARG A 1042 -10.25 -14.55 36.41
N ARG A 1043 -9.12 -15.23 36.65
CA ARG A 1043 -8.35 -15.17 37.91
C ARG A 1043 -7.29 -14.06 37.95
N GLY A 1044 -6.99 -13.43 36.82
CA GLY A 1044 -5.96 -12.40 36.66
C GLY A 1044 -6.46 -11.08 36.08
N LEU A 1045 -7.77 -10.93 35.86
CA LEU A 1045 -8.36 -9.66 35.45
C LEU A 1045 -8.33 -8.67 36.61
N VAL A 1046 -7.45 -7.69 36.51
CA VAL A 1046 -7.46 -6.50 37.35
C VAL A 1046 -8.29 -5.44 36.63
N LYS A 1047 -9.14 -4.71 37.37
CA LYS A 1047 -9.89 -3.58 36.81
C LYS A 1047 -8.89 -2.50 36.38
N GLY A 1048 -8.71 -2.34 35.08
CA GLY A 1048 -8.00 -1.21 34.47
C GLY A 1048 -8.98 -0.14 34.00
N SER A 1049 -8.49 1.05 33.73
CA SER A 1049 -9.18 2.00 32.85
C SER A 1049 -9.14 1.49 31.41
N THR A 1050 -10.08 1.92 30.59
CA THR A 1050 -9.93 1.83 29.13
C THR A 1050 -8.61 2.50 28.77
N PHE A 1051 -7.75 1.87 27.95
CA PHE A 1051 -6.65 2.58 27.26
C PHE A 1051 -7.25 3.48 26.17
N LEU A 1052 -8.23 4.31 26.53
CA LEU A 1052 -8.51 5.51 25.78
C LEU A 1052 -7.41 6.47 26.22
N TYR A 1053 -6.63 6.94 25.24
CA TYR A 1053 -5.63 7.96 25.48
C TYR A 1053 -6.35 9.17 26.12
N GLU A 1054 -6.15 9.33 27.44
CA GLU A 1054 -6.62 10.41 28.33
C GLU A 1054 -8.01 10.23 28.97
N ASP A 1055 -8.00 10.01 30.28
CA ASP A 1055 -8.59 11.01 31.17
C ASP A 1055 -7.57 12.15 31.37
#